data_AF-A0A349DQ90-F1
#
_entry.id   AF-A0A349DQ90-F1
#
_cell.length_a   1.000
_cell.length_b   1.000
_cell.length_c   1.000
_cell.angle_alpha   90.00
_cell.angle_beta   90.00
_cell.angle_gamma   90.00
#
_symmetry.space_group_name_H-M   'P 1'
#
loop_
_entity.id
_entity.type
_entity.pdbx_description
1 polymer ?
#
loop_
_entity_poly.entity_id
_entity_poly.type
_entity_poly.pdbx_seq_one_letter_code
_entity_poly.pdbx_strand_id
1 'polypeptide(L)'
;MCSLKKSGLWGIVFILTYQVTTAQTHKTAAQEKIKHTMDSLQRLLKSPLHDSTTANVYISQGNLFRKQHKTDQAIKSYSQVLTLPNGSKMSTKKANACLKIGDVYIKKHQYTQALEYYNKALVWRKHTNKHELIGINLFNIGFLHKLMTNYSQAFDYFSQALSVFQNIKKHSRVAVVYHEMGIVCREKGEYKKGVSYHQKSLEIHRRLKKITWQAHNLNGIGNAYNLMLEYGKAITYYQAAARIYLTQKNERGLLGTYGNLVMLYSDQYNLPIAWKYLVEVEKICEKTYPNWMLRYIINTHYYIKNRHWSKALHYAKKALKKAQKEKAIERVIKAYRLLVTIYDGIGNKEQLQKYQHKLGQMVATSEKKYLQPLFNQTITAQFFREGNLSKVMDFVYQRLLKDEKTGQSSVMHHEAYKNIYLGKVHLETREYAIAKQHLLKVVASSAGYRLWALYYLGQVYQKEKKYALAEKYGRQSLALAKQEGSIQSMLMVHYFLGQQALIQQNSTLAKKHFEQVVKIITKINPYIYRLHQTLSYYVGNAYYFLGRYTQALAYFNQTIGEAQTYQDVIVKRNALKMRAQTFGKIGNYKQAFEDYIIYKAMSDSLFSVQKLRKMAEIKTRYIYEKRQDSLKQIQKHERKALKAKIQTQKANERTLKANQHLALVGVGVLGVLMFVLTVFYRSKQRSNRLLANTNAQLLSLDQFKEQMMGMIVHDLKNPLSAIIGLSEEKSNPLFTSINQAGKRMQILITNILDVQRMEENKMVLQKEIITVSALLKDACQRIQFVARDKNLQIHLHHFPVTYIEGDNELIVRVLVNLLSNAIKYTPQNGEIHLQVEVSDDQICKVSVSDNGVGIAPEHLGKIFDRFQQATPSATGFIRANGLGLAFCKLAVEAHGGQIGVESIQGLGSTFWFTFPIVHQTPQVVSMGQATSDTLLVSSSQRIQFTSQEQSLLLSIANQIQQYQIFETTNIRTVLESIEENASPNLLHWKTELEDSLYTCNEVKFRKLLQQI
;
A
#
# COMPACT_ATOMS: atom_id res chain seq x y z
N MET A 1 58.33 -56.16 -29.13
CA MET A 1 57.99 -57.39 -28.36
C MET A 1 56.53 -57.36 -27.95
N CYS A 2 55.71 -58.02 -28.76
CA CYS A 2 54.29 -58.26 -28.53
C CYS A 2 54.09 -59.47 -27.60
N SER A 3 52.91 -59.52 -26.98
CA SER A 3 52.34 -60.64 -26.19
C SER A 3 52.69 -60.69 -24.70
N LEU A 4 52.00 -59.87 -23.90
CA LEU A 4 51.56 -60.23 -22.53
C LEU A 4 50.45 -59.30 -21.98
N LYS A 5 49.69 -58.62 -22.84
CA LYS A 5 48.63 -57.66 -22.44
C LYS A 5 47.19 -58.17 -22.62
N LYS A 6 46.96 -59.47 -22.86
CA LYS A 6 45.60 -60.02 -23.09
C LYS A 6 44.99 -60.79 -21.90
N SER A 7 45.71 -61.06 -20.80
CA SER A 7 45.17 -61.84 -19.68
C SER A 7 44.46 -61.04 -18.56
N GLY A 8 44.76 -59.74 -18.38
CA GLY A 8 44.16 -58.93 -17.30
C GLY A 8 42.73 -58.44 -17.58
N LEU A 9 42.39 -58.16 -18.85
CA LEU A 9 41.05 -57.70 -19.22
C LEU A 9 40.03 -58.84 -19.16
N TRP A 10 40.44 -60.06 -19.56
CA TRP A 10 39.60 -61.25 -19.45
C TRP A 10 39.39 -61.65 -18.00
N GLY A 11 40.38 -61.53 -17.11
CA GLY A 11 40.19 -61.79 -15.67
C GLY A 11 39.21 -60.83 -14.98
N ILE A 12 39.25 -59.53 -15.31
CA ILE A 12 38.33 -58.53 -14.76
C ILE A 12 36.93 -58.66 -15.38
N VAL A 13 36.84 -58.93 -16.68
CA VAL A 13 35.56 -59.24 -17.34
C VAL A 13 34.99 -60.54 -16.77
N PHE A 14 35.80 -61.58 -16.52
CA PHE A 14 35.35 -62.85 -15.94
C PHE A 14 34.93 -62.71 -14.48
N ILE A 15 35.60 -61.90 -13.66
CA ILE A 15 35.18 -61.62 -12.27
C ILE A 15 33.92 -60.75 -12.26
N LEU A 16 33.80 -59.75 -13.15
CA LEU A 16 32.61 -58.92 -13.26
C LEU A 16 31.43 -59.69 -13.86
N THR A 17 31.64 -60.54 -14.86
CA THR A 17 30.61 -61.40 -15.41
C THR A 17 30.27 -62.53 -14.45
N TYR A 18 31.22 -63.09 -13.70
CA TYR A 18 30.96 -64.07 -12.63
C TYR A 18 30.23 -63.43 -11.44
N GLN A 19 30.54 -62.19 -11.05
CA GLN A 19 29.79 -61.46 -10.02
C GLN A 19 28.42 -60.99 -10.52
N VAL A 20 28.28 -60.62 -11.79
CA VAL A 20 27.01 -60.25 -12.42
C VAL A 20 26.15 -61.48 -12.65
N THR A 21 26.72 -62.62 -13.03
CA THR A 21 26.02 -63.91 -13.18
C THR A 21 25.72 -64.55 -11.84
N THR A 22 26.58 -64.48 -10.82
CA THR A 22 26.23 -64.90 -9.45
C THR A 22 25.19 -63.98 -8.83
N ALA A 23 25.26 -62.65 -9.05
CA ALA A 23 24.20 -61.74 -8.64
C ALA A 23 22.90 -61.93 -9.45
N GLN A 24 22.97 -62.27 -10.74
CA GLN A 24 21.80 -62.58 -11.56
C GLN A 24 21.21 -63.93 -11.21
N THR A 25 22.02 -64.97 -10.96
CA THR A 25 21.57 -66.31 -10.54
C THR A 25 21.01 -66.29 -9.12
N HIS A 26 21.60 -65.52 -8.19
CA HIS A 26 20.98 -65.28 -6.89
C HIS A 26 19.69 -64.45 -7.00
N LYS A 27 19.61 -63.52 -7.96
CA LYS A 27 18.41 -62.72 -8.21
C LYS A 27 17.31 -63.54 -8.90
N THR A 28 17.64 -64.45 -9.81
CA THR A 28 16.69 -65.36 -10.46
C THR A 28 16.23 -66.45 -9.50
N ALA A 29 17.12 -67.09 -8.73
CA ALA A 29 16.75 -68.05 -7.69
C ALA A 29 15.90 -67.40 -6.58
N ALA A 30 16.21 -66.16 -6.19
CA ALA A 30 15.36 -65.41 -5.26
C ALA A 30 14.00 -65.04 -5.88
N GLN A 31 13.96 -64.70 -7.18
CA GLN A 31 12.73 -64.40 -7.90
C GLN A 31 11.85 -65.65 -8.08
N GLU A 32 12.44 -66.81 -8.37
CA GLU A 32 11.76 -68.11 -8.44
C GLU A 32 11.23 -68.54 -7.08
N LYS A 33 12.03 -68.44 -6.02
CA LYS A 33 11.58 -68.71 -4.64
C LYS A 33 10.41 -67.80 -4.25
N ILE A 34 10.48 -66.52 -4.62
CA ILE A 34 9.39 -65.57 -4.42
C ILE A 34 8.15 -65.98 -5.24
N LYS A 35 8.30 -66.40 -6.50
CA LYS A 35 7.21 -66.87 -7.36
C LYS A 35 6.53 -68.11 -6.77
N HIS A 36 7.29 -69.16 -6.43
CA HIS A 36 6.78 -70.36 -5.75
C HIS A 36 6.06 -70.05 -4.43
N THR A 37 6.60 -69.13 -3.64
CA THR A 37 5.95 -68.68 -2.40
C THR A 37 4.63 -67.96 -2.70
N MET A 38 4.59 -67.11 -3.74
CA MET A 38 3.37 -66.43 -4.17
C MET A 38 2.29 -67.40 -4.64
N ASP A 39 2.67 -68.40 -5.45
CA ASP A 39 1.75 -69.42 -5.97
C ASP A 39 1.19 -70.30 -4.85
N SER A 40 2.01 -70.58 -3.83
CA SER A 40 1.60 -71.30 -2.62
C SER A 40 0.60 -70.49 -1.79
N LEU A 41 0.84 -69.19 -1.61
CA LEU A 41 -0.08 -68.28 -0.90
C LEU A 41 -1.41 -68.12 -1.66
N GLN A 42 -1.38 -68.05 -2.99
CA GLN A 42 -2.60 -67.99 -3.81
C GLN A 42 -3.41 -69.29 -3.74
N ARG A 43 -2.76 -70.46 -3.72
CA ARG A 43 -3.43 -71.75 -3.50
C ARG A 43 -4.10 -71.82 -2.13
N LEU A 44 -3.42 -71.36 -1.08
CA LEU A 44 -4.00 -71.29 0.27
C LEU A 44 -5.26 -70.41 0.32
N LEU A 45 -5.28 -69.27 -0.38
CA LEU A 45 -6.47 -68.40 -0.43
C LEU A 45 -7.68 -69.01 -1.16
N LYS A 46 -7.48 -70.06 -1.98
CA LYS A 46 -8.56 -70.80 -2.64
C LYS A 46 -9.16 -71.90 -1.76
N SER A 47 -8.51 -72.24 -0.65
CA SER A 47 -9.00 -73.22 0.33
C SER A 47 -9.83 -72.53 1.44
N PRO A 48 -10.81 -73.22 2.05
CA PRO A 48 -11.56 -72.67 3.19
C PRO A 48 -10.63 -72.51 4.40
N LEU A 49 -10.18 -71.28 4.65
CA LEU A 49 -9.30 -70.92 5.76
C LEU A 49 -10.08 -70.16 6.83
N HIS A 50 -9.74 -70.39 8.10
CA HIS A 50 -10.22 -69.55 9.19
C HIS A 50 -9.75 -68.09 8.98
N ASP A 51 -10.61 -67.10 9.27
CA ASP A 51 -10.38 -65.67 8.99
C ASP A 51 -9.02 -65.16 9.48
N SER A 52 -8.60 -65.61 10.66
CA SER A 52 -7.28 -65.29 11.21
C SER A 52 -6.15 -65.77 10.29
N THR A 53 -6.21 -66.99 9.77
CA THR A 53 -5.20 -67.54 8.86
C THR A 53 -5.24 -66.81 7.52
N THR A 54 -6.42 -66.53 6.99
CA THR A 54 -6.64 -65.72 5.78
C THR A 54 -5.96 -64.34 5.87
N ALA A 55 -6.12 -63.64 7.01
CA ALA A 55 -5.44 -62.39 7.27
C ALA A 55 -3.90 -62.49 7.22
N ASN A 56 -3.32 -63.57 7.78
CA ASN A 56 -1.87 -63.79 7.75
C ASN A 56 -1.36 -64.04 6.33
N VAL A 57 -2.14 -64.76 5.51
CA VAL A 57 -1.82 -65.03 4.11
C VAL A 57 -1.82 -63.73 3.31
N TYR A 58 -2.84 -62.88 3.46
CA TYR A 58 -2.88 -61.56 2.82
C TYR A 58 -1.73 -60.62 3.25
N ILE A 59 -1.39 -60.58 4.54
CA ILE A 59 -0.22 -59.82 5.03
C ILE A 59 1.08 -60.35 4.41
N SER A 60 1.23 -61.67 4.31
CA SER A 60 2.43 -62.30 3.72
C SER A 60 2.54 -62.00 2.24
N GLN A 61 1.42 -62.07 1.52
CA GLN A 61 1.32 -61.71 0.10
C GLN A 61 1.69 -60.23 -0.12
N GLY A 62 1.14 -59.33 0.69
CA GLY A 62 1.48 -57.91 0.63
C GLY A 62 2.96 -57.63 0.92
N ASN A 63 3.56 -58.35 1.89
CA ASN A 63 5.00 -58.24 2.18
C ASN A 63 5.86 -58.69 1.00
N LEU A 64 5.41 -59.70 0.27
CA LEU A 64 6.09 -60.24 -0.90
C LEU A 64 6.00 -59.27 -2.09
N PHE A 65 4.82 -58.72 -2.39
CA PHE A 65 4.66 -57.66 -3.37
C PHE A 65 5.51 -56.42 -3.04
N ARG A 66 5.58 -56.06 -1.75
CA ARG A 66 6.44 -54.96 -1.29
C ARG A 66 7.93 -55.24 -1.52
N LYS A 67 8.39 -56.49 -1.38
CA LYS A 67 9.76 -56.91 -1.72
C LYS A 67 10.03 -56.85 -3.23
N GLN A 68 9.01 -57.13 -4.05
CA GLN A 68 9.07 -56.98 -5.51
C GLN A 68 8.94 -55.52 -6.00
N HIS A 69 8.84 -54.53 -5.10
CA HIS A 69 8.55 -53.13 -5.43
C HIS A 69 7.18 -52.90 -6.12
N LYS A 70 6.26 -53.87 -6.08
CA LYS A 70 4.88 -53.73 -6.59
C LYS A 70 3.98 -53.12 -5.53
N THR A 71 4.08 -51.81 -5.35
CA THR A 71 3.48 -51.10 -4.20
C THR A 71 1.95 -51.14 -4.19
N ASP A 72 1.29 -51.02 -5.35
CA ASP A 72 -0.17 -50.94 -5.39
C ASP A 72 -0.82 -52.32 -5.15
N GLN A 73 -0.20 -53.39 -5.66
CA GLN A 73 -0.59 -54.76 -5.32
C GLN A 73 -0.37 -55.08 -3.84
N ALA A 74 0.73 -54.57 -3.24
CA ALA A 74 0.96 -54.72 -1.81
C ALA A 74 -0.14 -54.03 -0.98
N ILE A 75 -0.51 -52.80 -1.33
CA ILE A 75 -1.62 -52.08 -0.69
C ILE A 75 -2.91 -52.88 -0.84
N LYS A 76 -3.24 -53.35 -2.05
CA LYS A 76 -4.44 -54.16 -2.31
C LYS A 76 -4.49 -55.41 -1.41
N SER A 77 -3.40 -56.17 -1.33
CA SER A 77 -3.34 -57.36 -0.45
C SER A 77 -3.49 -57.00 1.03
N TYR A 78 -2.88 -55.92 1.52
CA TYR A 78 -3.09 -55.50 2.91
C TYR A 78 -4.51 -55.03 3.18
N SER A 79 -5.14 -54.34 2.23
CA SER A 79 -6.53 -53.85 2.36
C SER A 79 -7.54 -54.99 2.46
N GLN A 80 -7.27 -56.16 1.87
CA GLN A 80 -8.11 -57.36 2.03
C GLN A 80 -8.19 -57.85 3.48
N VAL A 81 -7.24 -57.49 4.35
CA VAL A 81 -7.32 -57.83 5.78
C VAL A 81 -8.39 -56.97 6.48
N LEU A 82 -8.66 -55.78 5.96
CA LEU A 82 -9.59 -54.83 6.58
C LEU A 82 -11.06 -55.22 6.36
N THR A 83 -11.34 -56.00 5.32
CA THR A 83 -12.69 -56.50 4.96
C THR A 83 -13.13 -57.72 5.76
N LEU A 84 -12.22 -58.41 6.46
CA LEU A 84 -12.53 -59.58 7.28
C LEU A 84 -13.35 -59.22 8.54
N PRO A 85 -14.16 -60.13 9.11
CA PRO A 85 -15.00 -59.87 10.30
C PRO A 85 -14.22 -59.37 11.54
N ASN A 86 -14.87 -58.61 12.42
CA ASN A 86 -14.23 -58.01 13.60
C ASN A 86 -14.05 -59.03 14.75
N GLY A 87 -13.01 -58.83 15.58
CA GLY A 87 -12.74 -59.63 16.77
C GLY A 87 -11.39 -59.26 17.40
N SER A 88 -11.13 -59.58 18.68
CA SER A 88 -9.94 -59.10 19.40
C SER A 88 -8.60 -59.47 18.74
N LYS A 89 -8.47 -60.73 18.28
CA LYS A 89 -7.31 -61.21 17.50
C LYS A 89 -7.25 -60.53 16.13
N MET A 90 -8.39 -60.26 15.50
CA MET A 90 -8.46 -59.60 14.19
C MET A 90 -8.09 -58.11 14.27
N SER A 91 -8.49 -57.39 15.32
CA SER A 91 -8.11 -55.98 15.54
C SER A 91 -6.61 -55.78 15.51
N THR A 92 -5.83 -56.71 16.08
CA THR A 92 -4.36 -56.67 16.00
C THR A 92 -3.85 -56.82 14.56
N LYS A 93 -4.46 -57.71 13.77
CA LYS A 93 -4.07 -57.95 12.37
C LYS A 93 -4.46 -56.80 11.46
N LYS A 94 -5.67 -56.26 11.60
CA LYS A 94 -6.12 -55.04 10.91
C LYS A 94 -5.22 -53.86 11.21
N ALA A 95 -4.85 -53.64 12.47
CA ALA A 95 -3.88 -52.61 12.83
C ALA A 95 -2.52 -52.81 12.15
N ASN A 96 -2.02 -54.05 12.10
CA ASN A 96 -0.76 -54.36 11.42
C ASN A 96 -0.85 -54.11 9.91
N ALA A 97 -1.95 -54.52 9.28
CA ALA A 97 -2.20 -54.24 7.85
C ALA A 97 -2.22 -52.74 7.58
N CYS A 98 -2.93 -51.94 8.38
CA CYS A 98 -2.91 -50.47 8.28
C CYS A 98 -1.49 -49.90 8.42
N LEU A 99 -0.69 -50.37 9.38
CA LEU A 99 0.71 -49.95 9.49
C LEU A 99 1.54 -50.30 8.25
N LYS A 100 1.36 -51.51 7.68
CA LYS A 100 2.07 -51.90 6.45
C LYS A 100 1.66 -51.05 5.26
N ILE A 101 0.37 -50.69 5.14
CA ILE A 101 -0.11 -49.76 4.13
C ILE A 101 0.54 -48.38 4.33
N GLY A 102 0.55 -47.87 5.57
CA GLY A 102 1.22 -46.62 5.91
C GLY A 102 2.72 -46.64 5.55
N ASP A 103 3.45 -47.72 5.85
CA ASP A 103 4.86 -47.88 5.45
C ASP A 103 5.06 -47.80 3.93
N VAL A 104 4.11 -48.33 3.14
CA VAL A 104 4.16 -48.25 1.67
C VAL A 104 3.92 -46.82 1.21
N TYR A 105 2.95 -46.12 1.78
CA TYR A 105 2.71 -44.70 1.49
C TYR A 105 3.89 -43.80 1.87
N ILE A 106 4.57 -44.07 2.99
CA ILE A 106 5.83 -43.38 3.36
C ILE A 106 6.88 -43.55 2.25
N LYS A 107 7.03 -44.76 1.69
CA LYS A 107 7.96 -45.02 0.58
C LYS A 107 7.55 -44.31 -0.72
N LYS A 108 6.25 -44.04 -0.92
CA LYS A 108 5.74 -43.21 -2.02
C LYS A 108 5.84 -41.70 -1.73
N HIS A 109 6.40 -41.30 -0.59
CA HIS A 109 6.43 -39.91 -0.09
C HIS A 109 5.04 -39.28 0.10
N GLN A 110 4.03 -40.14 0.31
CA GLN A 110 2.62 -39.79 0.50
C GLN A 110 2.30 -39.80 2.01
N TYR A 111 2.83 -38.81 2.74
CA TYR A 111 2.82 -38.82 4.21
C TYR A 111 1.44 -38.60 4.83
N THR A 112 0.54 -37.85 4.16
CA THR A 112 -0.83 -37.62 4.64
C THR A 112 -1.64 -38.93 4.62
N GLN A 113 -1.57 -39.69 3.52
CA GLN A 113 -2.19 -41.03 3.47
C GLN A 113 -1.58 -41.96 4.51
N ALA A 114 -0.24 -41.94 4.68
CA ALA A 114 0.40 -42.75 5.71
C ALA A 114 -0.12 -42.43 7.13
N LEU A 115 -0.36 -41.15 7.42
CA LEU A 115 -0.86 -40.67 8.72
C LEU A 115 -2.28 -41.16 8.96
N GLU A 116 -3.14 -41.11 7.95
CA GLU A 116 -4.50 -41.65 8.01
C GLU A 116 -4.49 -43.13 8.41
N TYR A 117 -3.68 -43.95 7.74
CA TYR A 117 -3.58 -45.38 8.05
C TYR A 117 -2.93 -45.64 9.42
N TYR A 118 -1.95 -44.85 9.84
CA TYR A 118 -1.36 -44.97 11.17
C TYR A 118 -2.38 -44.60 12.28
N ASN A 119 -3.24 -43.60 12.04
CA ASN A 119 -4.33 -43.25 12.94
C ASN A 119 -5.41 -44.35 12.97
N LYS A 120 -5.79 -44.92 11.82
CA LYS A 120 -6.66 -46.11 11.75
C LYS A 120 -6.07 -47.26 12.58
N ALA A 121 -4.77 -47.53 12.45
CA ALA A 121 -4.09 -48.54 13.27
C ALA A 121 -4.13 -48.23 14.77
N LEU A 122 -4.11 -46.95 15.16
CA LEU A 122 -4.18 -46.53 16.56
C LEU A 122 -5.55 -46.86 17.16
N VAL A 123 -6.63 -46.58 16.42
CA VAL A 123 -8.01 -46.90 16.83
C VAL A 123 -8.14 -48.39 17.10
N TRP A 124 -7.74 -49.23 16.14
CA TRP A 124 -7.75 -50.68 16.31
C TRP A 124 -6.93 -51.17 17.52
N ARG A 125 -5.78 -50.52 17.80
CA ARG A 125 -4.93 -50.86 18.94
C ARG A 125 -5.49 -50.41 20.29
N LYS A 126 -6.28 -49.33 20.35
CA LYS A 126 -6.97 -48.91 21.57
C LYS A 126 -8.00 -49.94 22.04
N HIS A 127 -8.61 -50.68 21.12
CA HIS A 127 -9.49 -51.82 21.43
C HIS A 127 -8.73 -53.10 21.85
N THR A 128 -7.41 -53.02 22.04
CA THR A 128 -6.60 -54.15 22.51
C THR A 128 -5.90 -53.78 23.82
N ASN A 129 -5.91 -54.66 24.82
CA ASN A 129 -5.16 -54.50 26.09
C ASN A 129 -3.62 -54.65 25.90
N LYS A 130 -3.09 -54.34 24.72
CA LYS A 130 -1.67 -54.45 24.37
C LYS A 130 -1.03 -53.05 24.37
N HIS A 131 -0.85 -52.48 25.56
CA HIS A 131 -0.28 -51.14 25.75
C HIS A 131 1.06 -50.91 25.03
N GLU A 132 1.93 -51.94 24.93
CA GLU A 132 3.18 -51.83 24.17
C GLU A 132 2.94 -51.50 22.69
N LEU A 133 1.92 -52.10 22.05
CA LEU A 133 1.57 -51.83 20.65
C LEU A 133 1.02 -50.41 20.47
N ILE A 134 0.26 -49.91 21.44
CA ILE A 134 -0.23 -48.52 21.44
C ILE A 134 0.97 -47.56 21.43
N GLY A 135 1.93 -47.76 22.34
CA GLY A 135 3.16 -46.96 22.39
C GLY A 135 3.96 -46.99 21.10
N ILE A 136 4.11 -48.16 20.45
CA ILE A 136 4.78 -48.28 19.14
C ILE A 136 4.04 -47.49 18.07
N ASN A 137 2.71 -47.49 18.09
CA ASN A 137 1.93 -46.78 17.10
C ASN A 137 2.07 -45.27 17.25
N LEU A 138 1.98 -44.77 18.48
CA LEU A 138 2.23 -43.36 18.82
C LEU A 138 3.63 -42.92 18.40
N PHE A 139 4.64 -43.76 18.66
CA PHE A 139 6.01 -43.52 18.20
C PHE A 139 6.11 -43.41 16.66
N ASN A 140 5.44 -44.30 15.92
CA ASN A 140 5.43 -44.25 14.46
C ASN A 140 4.72 -43.00 13.92
N ILE A 141 3.62 -42.58 14.55
CA ILE A 141 2.93 -41.32 14.21
C ILE A 141 3.85 -40.12 14.49
N GLY A 142 4.52 -40.09 15.64
CA GLY A 142 5.51 -39.06 15.96
C GLY A 142 6.66 -39.00 14.94
N PHE A 143 7.16 -40.17 14.52
CA PHE A 143 8.18 -40.25 13.46
C PHE A 143 7.68 -39.74 12.11
N LEU A 144 6.42 -40.00 11.76
CA LEU A 144 5.81 -39.50 10.54
C LEU A 144 5.65 -37.98 10.55
N HIS A 145 5.18 -37.40 11.66
CA HIS A 145 5.14 -35.95 11.83
C HIS A 145 6.54 -35.32 11.73
N LYS A 146 7.58 -35.99 12.24
CA LYS A 146 8.98 -35.56 12.05
C LYS A 146 9.37 -35.53 10.56
N LEU A 147 8.99 -36.55 9.76
CA LEU A 147 9.24 -36.57 8.31
C LEU A 147 8.49 -35.45 7.57
N MET A 148 7.29 -35.11 8.05
CA MET A 148 6.50 -33.97 7.58
C MET A 148 7.01 -32.62 8.10
N THR A 149 8.10 -32.60 8.87
CA THR A 149 8.67 -31.39 9.52
C THR A 149 7.74 -30.71 10.56
N ASN A 150 6.69 -31.41 11.01
CA ASN A 150 5.78 -30.98 12.07
C ASN A 150 6.38 -31.33 13.45
N TYR A 151 7.47 -30.66 13.81
CA TYR A 151 8.26 -31.03 14.99
C TYR A 151 7.53 -30.91 16.32
N SER A 152 6.59 -29.97 16.47
CA SER A 152 5.79 -29.86 17.70
C SER A 152 4.88 -31.07 17.88
N GLN A 153 4.10 -31.43 16.86
CA GLN A 153 3.26 -32.63 16.89
C GLN A 153 4.09 -33.91 17.08
N ALA A 154 5.25 -34.00 16.42
CA ALA A 154 6.17 -35.12 16.61
C ALA A 154 6.58 -35.26 18.09
N PHE A 155 6.90 -34.14 18.74
CA PHE A 155 7.27 -34.11 20.15
C PHE A 155 6.11 -34.53 21.07
N ASP A 156 4.89 -34.11 20.78
CA ASP A 156 3.69 -34.47 21.56
C ASP A 156 3.43 -35.97 21.49
N TYR A 157 3.45 -36.56 20.28
CA TYR A 157 3.28 -38.00 20.10
C TYR A 157 4.43 -38.81 20.71
N PHE A 158 5.66 -38.31 20.64
CA PHE A 158 6.78 -38.93 21.35
C PHE A 158 6.61 -38.85 22.87
N SER A 159 6.08 -37.76 23.41
CA SER A 159 5.79 -37.62 24.84
C SER A 159 4.69 -38.59 25.30
N GLN A 160 3.65 -38.78 24.48
CA GLN A 160 2.63 -39.80 24.73
C GLN A 160 3.22 -41.23 24.69
N ALA A 161 4.03 -41.55 23.67
CA ALA A 161 4.70 -42.84 23.57
C ALA A 161 5.66 -43.09 24.75
N LEU A 162 6.37 -42.04 25.20
CA LEU A 162 7.27 -42.08 26.35
C LEU A 162 6.51 -42.47 27.62
N SER A 163 5.38 -41.81 27.91
CA SER A 163 4.53 -42.10 29.07
C SER A 163 4.07 -43.56 29.07
N VAL A 164 3.57 -44.05 27.92
CA VAL A 164 3.16 -45.46 27.77
C VAL A 164 4.33 -46.40 28.10
N PHE A 165 5.51 -46.19 27.50
CA PHE A 165 6.66 -47.08 27.69
C PHE A 165 7.26 -47.02 29.10
N GLN A 166 7.16 -45.87 29.80
CA GLN A 166 7.55 -45.74 31.19
C GLN A 166 6.61 -46.54 32.10
N ASN A 167 5.29 -46.43 31.91
CA ASN A 167 4.29 -47.16 32.70
C ASN A 167 4.45 -48.67 32.57
N ILE A 168 4.73 -49.17 31.36
CA ILE A 168 4.99 -50.60 31.13
C ILE A 168 6.46 -51.03 31.33
N LYS A 169 7.29 -50.15 31.90
CA LYS A 169 8.71 -50.37 32.25
C LYS A 169 9.58 -50.89 31.09
N LYS A 170 9.28 -50.50 29.84
CA LYS A 170 10.08 -50.87 28.65
C LYS A 170 11.26 -49.91 28.45
N HIS A 171 12.27 -50.00 29.31
CA HIS A 171 13.43 -49.10 29.32
C HIS A 171 14.14 -48.95 27.97
N SER A 172 14.29 -50.04 27.20
CA SER A 172 14.91 -49.96 25.87
C SER A 172 14.11 -49.08 24.90
N ARG A 173 12.77 -49.05 25.00
CA ARG A 173 11.92 -48.20 24.16
C ARG A 173 11.94 -46.76 24.64
N VAL A 174 11.91 -46.53 25.96
CA VAL A 174 12.11 -45.20 26.57
C VAL A 174 13.38 -44.54 26.05
N ALA A 175 14.49 -45.29 26.00
CA ALA A 175 15.76 -44.79 25.49
C ALA A 175 15.69 -44.41 23.99
N VAL A 176 15.00 -45.19 23.16
CA VAL A 176 14.78 -44.87 21.73
C VAL A 176 13.92 -43.61 21.58
N VAL A 177 12.88 -43.44 22.40
CA VAL A 177 12.05 -42.23 22.37
C VAL A 177 12.87 -40.99 22.74
N TYR A 178 13.68 -41.06 23.81
CA TYR A 178 14.59 -39.95 24.14
C TYR A 178 15.60 -39.64 23.02
N HIS A 179 16.10 -40.65 22.31
CA HIS A 179 16.97 -40.42 21.16
C HIS A 179 16.26 -39.61 20.07
N GLU A 180 15.03 -40.00 19.72
CA GLU A 180 14.23 -39.30 18.71
C GLU A 180 13.78 -37.90 19.16
N MET A 181 13.42 -37.72 20.43
CA MET A 181 13.16 -36.40 21.01
C MET A 181 14.40 -35.52 20.95
N GLY A 182 15.60 -36.08 21.15
CA GLY A 182 16.87 -35.39 20.96
C GLY A 182 17.05 -34.87 19.53
N ILE A 183 16.72 -35.69 18.53
CA ILE A 183 16.72 -35.29 17.11
C ILE A 183 15.68 -34.19 16.87
N VAL A 184 14.44 -34.35 17.33
CA VAL A 184 13.37 -33.35 17.13
C VAL A 184 13.75 -32.01 17.77
N CYS A 185 14.27 -32.01 19.00
CA CYS A 185 14.76 -30.80 19.65
C CYS A 185 15.87 -30.14 18.82
N ARG A 186 16.81 -30.93 18.28
CA ARG A 186 17.86 -30.41 17.39
C ARG A 186 17.28 -29.76 16.14
N GLU A 187 16.33 -30.40 15.45
CA GLU A 187 15.70 -29.83 14.25
C GLU A 187 14.85 -28.58 14.55
N LYS A 188 14.28 -28.46 15.76
CA LYS A 188 13.64 -27.22 16.25
C LYS A 188 14.62 -26.09 16.56
N GLY A 189 15.92 -26.36 16.60
CA GLY A 189 16.98 -25.44 17.04
C GLY A 189 17.28 -25.48 18.56
N GLU A 190 16.58 -26.32 19.32
CA GLU A 190 16.69 -26.44 20.78
C GLU A 190 17.88 -27.34 21.16
N TYR A 191 19.08 -27.01 20.69
CA TYR A 191 20.25 -27.89 20.71
C TYR A 191 20.65 -28.38 22.11
N LYS A 192 20.62 -27.50 23.13
CA LYS A 192 20.94 -27.86 24.52
C LYS A 192 19.97 -28.91 25.09
N LYS A 193 18.67 -28.76 24.82
CA LYS A 193 17.66 -29.77 25.20
C LYS A 193 17.88 -31.06 24.40
N GLY A 194 18.24 -30.96 23.13
CA GLY A 194 18.63 -32.10 22.30
C GLY A 194 19.79 -32.91 22.91
N VAL A 195 20.84 -32.23 23.38
CA VAL A 195 21.95 -32.85 24.11
C VAL A 195 21.44 -33.55 25.37
N SER A 196 20.61 -32.89 26.19
CA SER A 196 20.05 -33.49 27.41
C SER A 196 19.27 -34.77 27.12
N TYR A 197 18.40 -34.78 26.10
CA TYR A 197 17.66 -35.98 25.72
C TYR A 197 18.56 -37.10 25.18
N HIS A 198 19.58 -36.78 24.37
CA HIS A 198 20.55 -37.77 23.94
C HIS A 198 21.38 -38.32 25.11
N GLN A 199 21.71 -37.52 26.13
CA GLN A 199 22.38 -37.97 27.34
C GLN A 199 21.51 -38.94 28.14
N LYS A 200 20.22 -38.61 28.35
CA LYS A 200 19.25 -39.53 28.98
C LYS A 200 19.15 -40.87 28.23
N SER A 201 19.09 -40.82 26.89
CA SER A 201 19.09 -42.04 26.07
C SER A 201 20.40 -42.83 26.19
N LEU A 202 21.54 -42.13 26.20
CA LEU A 202 22.86 -42.74 26.31
C LEU A 202 23.04 -43.47 27.64
N GLU A 203 22.60 -42.88 28.74
CA GLU A 203 22.68 -43.46 30.08
C GLU A 203 21.91 -44.79 30.17
N ILE A 204 20.67 -44.82 29.67
CA ILE A 204 19.87 -46.04 29.65
C ILE A 204 20.52 -47.10 28.75
N HIS A 205 21.01 -46.73 27.56
CA HIS A 205 21.68 -47.69 26.67
C HIS A 205 23.05 -48.17 27.19
N ARG A 206 23.72 -47.40 28.05
CA ARG A 206 24.90 -47.86 28.80
C ARG A 206 24.53 -48.94 29.80
N ARG A 207 23.51 -48.69 30.63
CA ARG A 207 22.98 -49.68 31.59
C ARG A 207 22.53 -50.97 30.90
N LEU A 208 21.84 -50.85 29.75
CA LEU A 208 21.37 -51.99 28.97
C LEU A 208 22.45 -52.65 28.09
N LYS A 209 23.71 -52.18 28.15
CA LYS A 209 24.84 -52.65 27.32
C LYS A 209 24.53 -52.66 25.81
N LYS A 210 23.71 -51.72 25.33
CA LYS A 210 23.36 -51.56 23.90
C LYS A 210 24.40 -50.69 23.19
N ILE A 211 25.58 -51.25 22.95
CA ILE A 211 26.78 -50.54 22.47
C ILE A 211 26.53 -49.71 21.19
N THR A 212 25.80 -50.25 20.20
CA THR A 212 25.52 -49.52 18.94
C THR A 212 24.69 -48.26 19.19
N TRP A 213 23.70 -48.33 20.07
CA TRP A 213 22.88 -47.18 20.45
C TRP A 213 23.64 -46.13 21.26
N GLN A 214 24.69 -46.52 21.98
CA GLN A 214 25.59 -45.57 22.62
C GLN A 214 26.31 -44.73 21.55
N ALA A 215 26.83 -45.36 20.49
CA ALA A 215 27.45 -44.66 19.37
C ALA A 215 26.45 -43.74 18.62
N HIS A 216 25.20 -44.17 18.42
CA HIS A 216 24.16 -43.32 17.84
C HIS A 216 23.89 -42.07 18.67
N ASN A 217 23.80 -42.20 19.99
CA ASN A 217 23.59 -41.05 20.89
C ASN A 217 24.81 -40.13 20.95
N LEU A 218 26.03 -40.67 21.03
CA LEU A 218 27.26 -39.87 20.97
C LEU A 218 27.33 -39.07 19.66
N ASN A 219 27.00 -39.70 18.52
CA ASN A 219 26.94 -39.00 17.24
C ASN A 219 25.82 -37.93 17.22
N GLY A 220 24.67 -38.20 17.84
CA GLY A 220 23.58 -37.22 18.03
C GLY A 220 24.03 -35.99 18.84
N ILE A 221 24.72 -36.21 19.95
CA ILE A 221 25.33 -35.17 20.79
C ILE A 221 26.38 -34.38 19.99
N GLY A 222 27.25 -35.07 19.24
CA GLY A 222 28.22 -34.43 18.37
C GLY A 222 27.57 -33.53 17.31
N ASN A 223 26.47 -33.98 16.70
CA ASN A 223 25.69 -33.16 15.76
C ASN A 223 25.10 -31.91 16.42
N ALA A 224 24.56 -32.04 17.63
CA ALA A 224 24.02 -30.91 18.37
C ALA A 224 25.11 -29.89 18.72
N TYR A 225 26.27 -30.33 19.20
CA TYR A 225 27.40 -29.43 19.46
C TYR A 225 27.97 -28.81 18.19
N ASN A 226 28.01 -29.53 17.07
CA ASN A 226 28.43 -28.99 15.78
C ASN A 226 27.49 -27.87 15.32
N LEU A 227 26.17 -28.06 15.46
CA LEU A 227 25.19 -27.03 15.16
C LEU A 227 25.23 -25.86 16.15
N MET A 228 25.79 -26.07 17.34
CA MET A 228 26.13 -25.01 18.30
C MET A 228 27.48 -24.33 18.00
N LEU A 229 28.19 -24.76 16.96
CA LEU A 229 29.57 -24.37 16.60
C LEU A 229 30.60 -24.65 17.71
N GLU A 230 30.28 -25.52 18.67
CA GLU A 230 31.21 -25.99 19.69
C GLU A 230 32.03 -27.17 19.14
N TYR A 231 32.86 -26.88 18.15
CA TYR A 231 33.55 -27.86 17.31
C TYR A 231 34.44 -28.83 18.10
N GLY A 232 35.18 -28.36 19.11
CA GLY A 232 36.03 -29.21 19.93
C GLY A 232 35.24 -30.31 20.66
N LYS A 233 34.07 -29.96 21.22
CA LYS A 233 33.18 -30.94 21.85
C LYS A 233 32.62 -31.89 20.80
N ALA A 234 32.14 -31.37 19.67
CA ALA A 234 31.61 -32.19 18.59
C ALA A 234 32.61 -33.25 18.10
N ILE A 235 33.88 -32.86 17.85
CA ILE A 235 34.96 -33.78 17.50
C ILE A 235 35.12 -34.88 18.55
N THR A 236 35.18 -34.51 19.82
CA THR A 236 35.36 -35.47 20.93
C THR A 236 34.27 -36.54 20.91
N TYR A 237 33.01 -36.12 20.78
CA TYR A 237 31.87 -37.05 20.70
C TYR A 237 31.86 -37.89 19.42
N TYR A 238 32.23 -37.31 18.27
CA TYR A 238 32.35 -38.06 17.03
C TYR A 238 33.48 -39.09 17.08
N GLN A 239 34.65 -38.76 17.62
CA GLN A 239 35.75 -39.71 17.78
C GLN A 239 35.37 -40.86 18.72
N ALA A 240 34.66 -40.56 19.82
CA ALA A 240 34.12 -41.57 20.71
C ALA A 240 33.12 -42.51 19.98
N ALA A 241 32.19 -41.94 19.20
CA ALA A 241 31.26 -42.73 18.40
C ALA A 241 31.97 -43.58 17.32
N ALA A 242 32.96 -43.01 16.64
CA ALA A 242 33.75 -43.69 15.61
C ALA A 242 34.52 -44.88 16.18
N ARG A 243 35.13 -44.72 17.36
CA ARG A 243 35.83 -45.82 18.06
C ARG A 243 34.88 -46.98 18.31
N ILE A 244 33.66 -46.72 18.77
CA ILE A 244 32.65 -47.76 18.98
C ILE A 244 32.27 -48.42 17.65
N TYR A 245 31.90 -47.65 16.61
CA TYR A 245 31.53 -48.25 15.33
C TYR A 245 32.66 -49.05 14.68
N LEU A 246 33.92 -48.63 14.89
CA LEU A 246 35.09 -49.37 14.43
C LEU A 246 35.19 -50.72 15.12
N THR A 247 35.05 -50.78 16.45
CA THR A 247 35.04 -52.05 17.21
C THR A 247 33.91 -52.98 16.78
N GLN A 248 32.75 -52.43 16.39
CA GLN A 248 31.60 -53.20 15.92
C GLN A 248 31.68 -53.59 14.44
N LYS A 249 32.72 -53.18 13.71
CA LYS A 249 32.80 -53.29 12.24
C LYS A 249 31.55 -52.72 11.55
N ASN A 250 30.93 -51.69 12.14
CA ASN A 250 29.72 -51.06 11.62
C ASN A 250 30.09 -49.96 10.61
N GLU A 251 30.34 -50.37 9.37
CA GLU A 251 30.75 -49.50 8.27
C GLU A 251 29.74 -48.36 8.00
N ARG A 252 28.43 -48.61 8.18
CA ARG A 252 27.40 -47.58 7.97
C ARG A 252 27.46 -46.48 9.04
N GLY A 253 27.66 -46.85 10.30
CA GLY A 253 27.89 -45.90 11.39
C GLY A 253 29.15 -45.08 11.18
N LEU A 254 30.24 -45.75 10.79
CA LEU A 254 31.52 -45.12 10.46
C LEU A 254 31.39 -44.08 9.34
N LEU A 255 30.72 -44.39 8.23
CA LEU A 255 30.52 -43.44 7.13
C LEU A 255 29.87 -42.13 7.61
N GLY A 256 28.82 -42.23 8.42
CA GLY A 256 28.16 -41.05 8.97
C GLY A 256 29.09 -40.23 9.88
N THR A 257 29.81 -40.90 10.78
CA THR A 257 30.67 -40.23 11.76
C THR A 257 31.96 -39.69 11.15
N TYR A 258 32.65 -40.45 10.30
CA TYR A 258 33.81 -39.96 9.54
C TYR A 258 33.41 -38.83 8.59
N GLY A 259 32.26 -38.91 7.92
CA GLY A 259 31.76 -37.81 7.11
C GLY A 259 31.60 -36.51 7.90
N ASN A 260 31.06 -36.59 9.12
CA ASN A 260 30.96 -35.46 10.04
C ASN A 260 32.34 -34.91 10.44
N LEU A 261 33.30 -35.79 10.76
CA LEU A 261 34.67 -35.38 11.08
C LEU A 261 35.38 -34.72 9.91
N VAL A 262 35.23 -35.24 8.68
CA VAL A 262 35.79 -34.63 7.47
C VAL A 262 35.27 -33.21 7.30
N MET A 263 33.95 -33.00 7.37
CA MET A 263 33.35 -31.66 7.24
C MET A 263 33.91 -30.71 8.29
N LEU A 264 33.95 -31.14 9.55
CA LEU A 264 34.32 -30.29 10.67
C LEU A 264 35.82 -29.94 10.67
N TYR A 265 36.71 -30.90 10.41
CA TYR A 265 38.13 -30.61 10.24
C TYR A 265 38.42 -29.76 9.00
N SER A 266 37.64 -29.92 7.92
CA SER A 266 37.75 -29.06 6.74
C SER A 266 37.32 -27.62 7.06
N ASP A 267 36.26 -27.43 7.83
CA ASP A 267 35.80 -26.11 8.29
C ASP A 267 36.83 -25.41 9.19
N GLN A 268 37.58 -26.16 9.98
CA GLN A 268 38.69 -25.66 10.82
C GLN A 268 40.02 -25.46 10.06
N TYR A 269 40.04 -25.71 8.74
CA TYR A 269 41.24 -25.73 7.90
C TYR A 269 42.32 -26.74 8.35
N ASN A 270 41.91 -27.76 9.12
CA ASN A 270 42.75 -28.91 9.44
C ASN A 270 42.62 -29.99 8.37
N LEU A 271 42.98 -29.59 7.15
CA LEU A 271 42.82 -30.38 5.94
C LEU A 271 43.63 -31.70 5.93
N PRO A 272 44.83 -31.83 6.55
CA PRO A 272 45.53 -33.11 6.58
C PRO A 272 44.74 -34.19 7.35
N ILE A 273 44.16 -33.81 8.49
CA ILE A 273 43.33 -34.74 9.29
C ILE A 273 42.02 -35.02 8.56
N ALA A 274 41.40 -34.01 7.95
CA ALA A 274 40.21 -34.21 7.14
C ALA A 274 40.46 -35.20 5.99
N TRP A 275 41.61 -35.09 5.31
CA TRP A 275 42.01 -36.02 4.25
C TRP A 275 42.11 -37.47 4.74
N LYS A 276 42.72 -37.69 5.91
CA LYS A 276 42.84 -39.04 6.51
C LYS A 276 41.46 -39.70 6.68
N TYR A 277 40.48 -38.98 7.21
CA TYR A 277 39.12 -39.52 7.34
C TYR A 277 38.39 -39.64 6.00
N LEU A 278 38.66 -38.74 5.04
CA LEU A 278 38.05 -38.78 3.72
C LEU A 278 38.48 -40.03 2.95
N VAL A 279 39.76 -40.41 3.01
CA VAL A 279 40.27 -41.64 2.39
C VAL A 279 39.55 -42.88 2.94
N GLU A 280 39.32 -42.95 4.25
CA GLU A 280 38.56 -44.05 4.86
C GLU A 280 37.09 -44.05 4.40
N VAL A 281 36.46 -42.87 4.27
CA VAL A 281 35.10 -42.76 3.72
C VAL A 281 35.05 -43.27 2.27
N GLU A 282 36.01 -42.89 1.44
CA GLU A 282 36.09 -43.33 0.03
C GLU A 282 36.26 -44.86 -0.05
N LYS A 283 37.18 -45.42 0.75
CA LYS A 283 37.44 -46.86 0.83
C LYS A 283 36.19 -47.66 1.19
N ILE A 284 35.45 -47.23 2.23
CA ILE A 284 34.20 -47.89 2.64
C ILE A 284 33.11 -47.73 1.56
N CYS A 285 33.02 -46.55 0.93
CA CYS A 285 32.03 -46.33 -0.13
C CYS A 285 32.29 -47.19 -1.35
N GLU A 286 33.53 -47.30 -1.81
CA GLU A 286 33.87 -48.09 -3.00
C GLU A 286 33.61 -49.58 -2.79
N LYS A 287 33.91 -50.09 -1.58
CA LYS A 287 33.69 -51.49 -1.22
C LYS A 287 32.22 -51.83 -0.99
N THR A 288 31.50 -51.03 -0.19
CA THR A 288 30.23 -51.47 0.41
C THR A 288 29.03 -50.60 0.01
N TYR A 289 29.25 -49.30 -0.24
CA TYR A 289 28.17 -48.34 -0.51
C TYR A 289 28.47 -47.44 -1.72
N PRO A 290 28.67 -47.99 -2.93
CA PRO A 290 29.09 -47.20 -4.10
C PRO A 290 28.07 -46.13 -4.48
N ASN A 291 26.82 -46.35 -4.07
CA ASN A 291 25.71 -45.44 -4.27
C ASN A 291 25.39 -44.55 -3.06
N TRP A 292 26.33 -44.28 -2.16
CA TRP A 292 26.07 -43.35 -1.06
C TRP A 292 26.24 -41.89 -1.50
N MET A 293 25.13 -41.13 -1.64
CA MET A 293 25.18 -39.73 -2.11
C MET A 293 26.03 -38.82 -1.22
N LEU A 294 25.99 -39.02 0.11
CA LEU A 294 26.71 -38.16 1.04
C LEU A 294 28.23 -38.14 0.78
N ARG A 295 28.79 -39.22 0.20
CA ARG A 295 30.18 -39.26 -0.32
C ARG A 295 30.49 -38.02 -1.15
N TYR A 296 29.64 -37.72 -2.13
CA TYR A 296 29.84 -36.60 -3.05
C TYR A 296 29.77 -35.25 -2.34
N ILE A 297 28.86 -35.11 -1.37
CA ILE A 297 28.72 -33.88 -0.58
C ILE A 297 29.96 -33.65 0.29
N ILE A 298 30.45 -34.70 0.95
CA ILE A 298 31.64 -34.64 1.82
C ILE A 298 32.88 -34.29 0.99
N ASN A 299 33.11 -34.97 -0.13
CA ASN A 299 34.19 -34.65 -1.05
C ASN A 299 34.11 -33.21 -1.55
N THR A 300 32.91 -32.79 -1.98
CA THR A 300 32.68 -31.42 -2.46
C THR A 300 33.11 -30.41 -1.41
N HIS A 301 32.66 -30.60 -0.16
CA HIS A 301 33.00 -29.71 0.95
C HIS A 301 34.52 -29.67 1.20
N TYR A 302 35.18 -30.83 1.26
CA TYR A 302 36.64 -30.90 1.43
C TYR A 302 37.37 -30.14 0.32
N TYR A 303 37.03 -30.39 -0.95
CA TYR A 303 37.70 -29.75 -2.09
C TYR A 303 37.38 -28.25 -2.21
N ILE A 304 36.22 -27.77 -1.74
CA ILE A 304 35.95 -26.33 -1.59
C ILE A 304 36.95 -25.72 -0.61
N LYS A 305 37.11 -26.33 0.57
CA LYS A 305 38.03 -25.83 1.61
C LYS A 305 39.49 -25.94 1.20
N ASN A 306 39.85 -26.97 0.44
CA ASN A 306 41.17 -27.14 -0.16
C ASN A 306 41.37 -26.35 -1.47
N ARG A 307 40.42 -25.47 -1.87
CA ARG A 307 40.49 -24.62 -3.07
C ARG A 307 40.75 -25.37 -4.39
N HIS A 308 40.37 -26.65 -4.45
CA HIS A 308 40.51 -27.47 -5.66
C HIS A 308 39.19 -27.48 -6.44
N TRP A 309 38.86 -26.34 -7.05
CA TRP A 309 37.55 -26.06 -7.63
C TRP A 309 37.08 -27.05 -8.69
N SER A 310 37.97 -27.57 -9.52
CA SER A 310 37.63 -28.57 -10.55
C SER A 310 37.07 -29.86 -9.95
N LYS A 311 37.75 -30.42 -8.93
CA LYS A 311 37.29 -31.60 -8.19
C LYS A 311 36.04 -31.29 -7.39
N ALA A 312 35.96 -30.12 -6.75
CA ALA A 312 34.75 -29.69 -6.04
C ALA A 312 33.54 -29.65 -6.98
N LEU A 313 33.68 -29.04 -8.15
CA LEU A 313 32.63 -28.95 -9.17
C LEU A 313 32.21 -30.33 -9.70
N HIS A 314 33.19 -31.20 -9.96
CA HIS A 314 32.94 -32.58 -10.39
C HIS A 314 32.04 -33.33 -9.39
N TYR A 315 32.40 -33.30 -8.10
CA TYR A 315 31.63 -33.97 -7.06
C TYR A 315 30.27 -33.29 -6.79
N ALA A 316 30.20 -31.96 -6.86
CA ALA A 316 28.96 -31.22 -6.68
C ALA A 316 27.92 -31.56 -7.76
N LYS A 317 28.36 -31.64 -9.03
CA LYS A 317 27.49 -32.05 -10.15
C LYS A 317 27.00 -33.50 -10.00
N LYS A 318 27.86 -34.42 -9.54
CA LYS A 318 27.47 -35.80 -9.21
C LYS A 318 26.43 -35.84 -8.09
N ALA A 319 26.61 -35.05 -7.04
CA ALA A 319 25.65 -34.94 -5.93
C ALA A 319 24.29 -34.42 -6.43
N LEU A 320 24.29 -33.37 -7.27
CA LEU A 320 23.07 -32.78 -7.83
C LEU A 320 22.29 -33.78 -8.69
N LYS A 321 22.96 -34.43 -9.66
CA LYS A 321 22.33 -35.42 -10.56
C LYS A 321 21.66 -36.54 -9.75
N LYS A 322 22.32 -36.98 -8.69
CA LYS A 322 21.79 -38.01 -7.80
C LYS A 322 20.58 -37.53 -6.98
N ALA A 323 20.66 -36.33 -6.43
CA ALA A 323 19.57 -35.75 -5.65
C ALA A 323 18.29 -35.53 -6.47
N GLN A 324 18.46 -35.13 -7.74
CA GLN A 324 17.35 -34.99 -8.69
C GLN A 324 16.71 -36.35 -9.03
N LYS A 325 17.53 -37.39 -9.28
CA LYS A 325 17.03 -38.75 -9.53
C LYS A 325 16.22 -39.32 -8.35
N GLU A 326 16.63 -39.00 -7.13
CA GLU A 326 15.95 -39.40 -5.90
C GLU A 326 14.72 -38.52 -5.56
N LYS A 327 14.42 -37.48 -6.36
CA LYS A 327 13.34 -36.50 -6.12
C LYS A 327 13.38 -35.87 -4.72
N ALA A 328 14.58 -35.75 -4.14
CA ALA A 328 14.76 -35.27 -2.78
C ALA A 328 15.08 -33.76 -2.75
N ILE A 329 14.05 -32.92 -2.67
CA ILE A 329 14.15 -31.45 -2.79
C ILE A 329 15.23 -30.82 -1.87
N GLU A 330 15.31 -31.23 -0.61
CA GLU A 330 16.31 -30.72 0.35
C GLU A 330 17.75 -31.01 -0.11
N ARG A 331 17.96 -32.22 -0.67
CA ARG A 331 19.27 -32.65 -1.16
C ARG A 331 19.65 -31.88 -2.41
N VAL A 332 18.67 -31.58 -3.27
CA VAL A 332 18.84 -30.73 -4.44
C VAL A 332 19.26 -29.33 -4.00
N ILE A 333 18.53 -28.70 -3.07
CA ILE A 333 18.86 -27.38 -2.51
C ILE A 333 20.27 -27.36 -1.91
N LYS A 334 20.67 -28.39 -1.16
CA LYS A 334 22.03 -28.51 -0.61
C LYS A 334 23.10 -28.57 -1.71
N ALA A 335 22.85 -29.32 -2.79
CA ALA A 335 23.76 -29.39 -3.93
C ALA A 335 23.85 -28.06 -4.70
N TYR A 336 22.72 -27.37 -4.93
CA TYR A 336 22.69 -26.03 -5.52
C TYR A 336 23.50 -25.04 -4.69
N ARG A 337 23.37 -25.07 -3.36
CA ARG A 337 24.15 -24.19 -2.48
C ARG A 337 25.66 -24.43 -2.63
N LEU A 338 26.10 -25.68 -2.70
CA LEU A 338 27.51 -26.01 -2.94
C LEU A 338 27.97 -25.48 -4.30
N LEU A 339 27.15 -25.60 -5.35
CA LEU A 339 27.47 -25.05 -6.67
C LEU A 339 27.57 -23.51 -6.65
N VAL A 340 26.68 -22.82 -5.93
CA VAL A 340 26.79 -21.37 -5.71
C VAL A 340 28.13 -21.03 -5.07
N THR A 341 28.52 -21.72 -3.99
CA THR A 341 29.83 -21.51 -3.34
C THR A 341 31.01 -21.81 -4.28
N ILE A 342 30.90 -22.84 -5.13
CA ILE A 342 31.96 -23.20 -6.07
C ILE A 342 32.08 -22.17 -7.20
N TYR A 343 30.97 -21.75 -7.80
CA TYR A 343 31.00 -20.78 -8.89
C TYR A 343 31.40 -19.38 -8.42
N ASP A 344 31.02 -19.00 -7.19
CA ASP A 344 31.56 -17.84 -6.49
C ASP A 344 33.08 -17.97 -6.30
N GLY A 345 33.55 -19.15 -5.86
CA GLY A 345 34.98 -19.45 -5.75
C GLY A 345 35.73 -19.52 -7.09
N ILE A 346 35.07 -19.84 -8.20
CA ILE A 346 35.70 -19.83 -9.53
C ILE A 346 35.75 -18.41 -10.10
N GLY A 347 34.90 -17.50 -9.61
CA GLY A 347 34.71 -16.17 -10.20
C GLY A 347 33.83 -16.16 -11.46
N ASN A 348 33.08 -17.24 -11.73
CA ASN A 348 32.18 -17.31 -12.89
C ASN A 348 30.82 -16.69 -12.56
N LYS A 349 30.64 -15.41 -12.90
CA LYS A 349 29.46 -14.61 -12.58
C LYS A 349 28.16 -15.12 -13.20
N GLU A 350 28.22 -15.54 -14.47
CA GLU A 350 27.05 -16.00 -15.21
C GLU A 350 26.46 -17.26 -14.56
N GLN A 351 27.30 -18.26 -14.29
CA GLN A 351 26.85 -19.47 -13.62
C GLN A 351 26.45 -19.18 -12.18
N LEU A 352 27.18 -18.33 -11.45
CA LEU A 352 26.82 -17.93 -10.10
C LEU A 352 25.38 -17.37 -10.05
N GLN A 353 25.06 -16.38 -10.88
CA GLN A 353 23.72 -15.78 -10.95
C GLN A 353 22.66 -16.81 -11.32
N LYS A 354 22.94 -17.66 -12.31
CA LYS A 354 22.04 -18.75 -12.74
C LYS A 354 21.70 -19.69 -11.58
N TYR A 355 22.71 -20.18 -10.85
CA TYR A 355 22.49 -21.12 -9.75
C TYR A 355 21.89 -20.43 -8.51
N GLN A 356 22.20 -19.15 -8.27
CA GLN A 356 21.57 -18.34 -7.22
C GLN A 356 20.09 -18.09 -7.48
N HIS A 357 19.73 -17.74 -8.71
CA HIS A 357 18.35 -17.53 -9.11
C HIS A 357 17.52 -18.81 -8.95
N LYS A 358 18.03 -19.94 -9.46
CA LYS A 358 17.40 -21.26 -9.28
C LYS A 358 17.25 -21.62 -7.80
N LEU A 359 18.31 -21.44 -7.02
CA LEU A 359 18.26 -21.69 -5.58
C LEU A 359 17.21 -20.80 -4.89
N GLY A 360 17.16 -19.51 -5.23
CA GLY A 360 16.18 -18.56 -4.69
C GLY A 360 14.74 -18.95 -5.02
N GLN A 361 14.45 -19.30 -6.27
CA GLN A 361 13.13 -19.81 -6.68
C GLN A 361 12.75 -21.07 -5.90
N MET A 362 13.66 -22.05 -5.82
CA MET A 362 13.40 -23.31 -5.11
C MET A 362 13.17 -23.12 -3.60
N VAL A 363 13.89 -22.19 -2.97
CA VAL A 363 13.71 -21.88 -1.55
C VAL A 363 12.41 -21.10 -1.33
N ALA A 364 12.07 -20.14 -2.20
CA ALA A 364 10.85 -19.34 -2.10
C ALA A 364 9.57 -20.18 -2.29
N THR A 365 9.63 -21.18 -3.18
CA THR A 365 8.55 -22.14 -3.46
C THR A 365 8.50 -23.32 -2.48
N SER A 366 9.51 -23.44 -1.60
CA SER A 366 9.55 -24.52 -0.63
C SER A 366 8.67 -24.20 0.58
N GLU A 367 7.81 -25.14 0.97
CA GLU A 367 7.08 -25.08 2.25
C GLU A 367 8.02 -25.07 3.47
N LYS A 368 9.29 -25.42 3.28
CA LYS A 368 10.31 -25.55 4.33
C LYS A 368 11.00 -24.22 4.63
N LYS A 369 10.29 -23.35 5.38
CA LYS A 369 10.74 -22.00 5.78
C LYS A 369 12.14 -21.95 6.42
N TYR A 370 12.59 -23.01 7.10
CA TYR A 370 13.93 -23.07 7.72
C TYR A 370 15.10 -23.04 6.72
N LEU A 371 14.85 -23.22 5.41
CA LEU A 371 15.88 -23.14 4.37
C LEU A 371 16.20 -21.70 3.95
N GLN A 372 15.30 -20.74 4.22
CA GLN A 372 15.45 -19.33 3.87
C GLN A 372 16.64 -18.65 4.56
N PRO A 373 16.88 -18.84 5.87
CA PRO A 373 18.01 -18.21 6.55
C PRO A 373 19.37 -18.68 6.02
N LEU A 374 19.47 -19.94 5.60
CA LEU A 374 20.70 -20.54 5.09
C LEU A 374 21.10 -19.96 3.71
N PHE A 375 20.09 -19.66 2.88
CA PHE A 375 20.27 -18.87 1.66
C PHE A 375 20.69 -17.43 1.99
N ASN A 376 20.01 -16.79 2.94
CA ASN A 376 20.30 -15.42 3.36
C ASN A 376 21.75 -15.28 3.87
N GLN A 377 22.26 -16.23 4.66
CA GLN A 377 23.65 -16.23 5.13
C GLN A 377 24.66 -16.24 3.98
N THR A 378 24.39 -17.04 2.95
CA THR A 378 25.28 -17.18 1.77
C THR A 378 25.39 -15.85 1.02
N ILE A 379 24.25 -15.19 0.77
CA ILE A 379 24.19 -13.90 0.08
C ILE A 379 24.81 -12.78 0.93
N THR A 380 24.57 -12.77 2.25
CA THR A 380 25.14 -11.78 3.18
C THR A 380 26.67 -11.84 3.17
N ALA A 381 27.24 -13.05 3.22
CA ALA A 381 28.69 -13.22 3.19
C ALA A 381 29.31 -12.77 1.87
N GLN A 382 28.60 -12.93 0.75
CA GLN A 382 29.03 -12.44 -0.57
C GLN A 382 29.02 -10.91 -0.63
N PHE A 383 27.92 -10.25 -0.27
CA PHE A 383 27.84 -8.78 -0.26
C PHE A 383 28.92 -8.15 0.62
N PHE A 384 29.28 -8.81 1.73
CA PHE A 384 30.38 -8.35 2.58
C PHE A 384 31.73 -8.43 1.86
N ARG A 385 32.03 -9.53 1.14
CA ARG A 385 33.27 -9.67 0.36
C ARG A 385 33.38 -8.67 -0.78
N GLU A 386 32.27 -8.43 -1.48
CA GLU A 386 32.17 -7.44 -2.56
C GLU A 386 32.33 -5.99 -2.05
N GLY A 387 32.42 -5.78 -0.74
CA GLY A 387 32.49 -4.45 -0.14
C GLY A 387 31.16 -3.70 -0.16
N ASN A 388 30.05 -4.37 -0.51
CA ASN A 388 28.73 -3.78 -0.57
C ASN A 388 28.07 -3.75 0.82
N LEU A 389 28.68 -2.99 1.73
CA LEU A 389 28.30 -2.93 3.14
C LEU A 389 26.87 -2.41 3.34
N SER A 390 26.35 -1.55 2.44
CA SER A 390 24.95 -1.10 2.48
C SER A 390 23.99 -2.26 2.23
N LYS A 391 24.22 -3.06 1.18
CA LYS A 391 23.40 -4.26 0.93
C LYS A 391 23.51 -5.27 2.07
N VAL A 392 24.67 -5.41 2.73
CA VAL A 392 24.78 -6.24 3.94
C VAL A 392 23.86 -5.71 5.03
N MET A 393 23.90 -4.40 5.32
CA MET A 393 23.03 -3.78 6.32
C MET A 393 21.56 -3.94 5.95
N ASP A 394 21.16 -3.52 4.75
CA ASP A 394 19.76 -3.61 4.30
C ASP A 394 19.27 -5.05 4.30
N PHE A 395 20.06 -5.99 3.81
CA PHE A 395 19.68 -7.39 3.75
C PHE A 395 19.62 -8.03 5.14
N VAL A 396 20.54 -7.70 6.05
CA VAL A 396 20.54 -8.19 7.42
C VAL A 396 19.41 -7.56 8.24
N TYR A 397 19.19 -6.25 8.15
CA TYR A 397 18.10 -5.56 8.86
C TYR A 397 16.72 -5.93 8.30
N GLN A 398 16.50 -5.93 6.98
CA GLN A 398 15.17 -6.18 6.39
C GLN A 398 14.72 -7.65 6.48
N ARG A 399 15.65 -8.61 6.40
CA ARG A 399 15.31 -10.03 6.20
C ARG A 399 15.47 -10.90 7.44
N LEU A 400 16.44 -10.63 8.33
CA LEU A 400 16.60 -11.37 9.59
C LEU A 400 15.66 -10.87 10.71
N LEU A 401 15.17 -9.62 10.67
CA LEU A 401 14.14 -9.14 11.61
C LEU A 401 12.74 -9.72 11.35
N LYS A 402 12.41 -10.06 10.09
CA LYS A 402 11.14 -10.71 9.75
C LYS A 402 11.05 -12.14 10.30
N ASP A 403 12.19 -12.84 10.39
CA ASP A 403 12.25 -14.23 10.86
C ASP A 403 12.09 -14.35 12.40
N GLU A 404 12.36 -13.28 13.17
CA GLU A 404 12.14 -13.24 14.63
C GLU A 404 10.68 -13.43 15.03
N LYS A 405 9.71 -13.04 14.18
CA LYS A 405 8.28 -13.20 14.43
C LYS A 405 7.77 -14.65 14.30
N THR A 406 8.60 -15.59 13.83
CA THR A 406 8.17 -16.98 13.58
C THR A 406 8.42 -17.94 14.75
N GLY A 407 9.03 -17.48 15.86
CA GLY A 407 9.11 -18.24 17.12
C GLY A 407 9.95 -19.53 17.09
N GLN A 408 10.70 -19.81 16.02
CA GLN A 408 11.52 -21.03 15.95
C GLN A 408 12.89 -20.82 16.62
N SER A 409 13.26 -21.67 17.58
CA SER A 409 14.48 -21.53 18.41
C SER A 409 15.83 -21.57 17.66
N SER A 410 15.81 -21.74 16.34
CA SER A 410 16.95 -21.36 15.48
C SER A 410 17.35 -19.87 15.67
N VAL A 411 16.50 -19.05 16.28
CA VAL A 411 16.71 -17.64 16.66
C VAL A 411 18.09 -17.36 17.26
N MET A 412 18.61 -18.14 18.22
CA MET A 412 19.91 -17.80 18.84
C MET A 412 21.11 -17.87 17.87
N HIS A 413 21.13 -18.85 16.96
CA HIS A 413 22.22 -18.96 15.97
C HIS A 413 22.13 -17.84 14.94
N HIS A 414 20.92 -17.53 14.49
CA HIS A 414 20.68 -16.46 13.53
C HIS A 414 20.96 -15.09 14.13
N GLU A 415 20.59 -14.87 15.40
CA GLU A 415 20.84 -13.64 16.12
C GLU A 415 22.33 -13.45 16.39
N ALA A 416 23.05 -14.50 16.81
CA ALA A 416 24.49 -14.42 17.00
C ALA A 416 25.22 -14.12 15.67
N TYR A 417 24.87 -14.83 14.59
CA TYR A 417 25.42 -14.58 13.26
C TYR A 417 25.14 -13.14 12.78
N LYS A 418 23.90 -12.69 12.91
CA LYS A 418 23.46 -11.31 12.62
C LYS A 418 24.34 -10.30 13.35
N ASN A 419 24.43 -10.42 14.66
CA ASN A 419 25.16 -9.49 15.50
C ASN A 419 26.68 -9.51 15.24
N ILE A 420 27.27 -10.66 14.89
CA ILE A 420 28.68 -10.71 14.43
C ILE A 420 28.85 -9.91 13.14
N TYR A 421 28.01 -10.13 12.13
CA TYR A 421 28.16 -9.43 10.85
C TYR A 421 27.87 -7.93 10.96
N LEU A 422 26.84 -7.54 11.71
CA LEU A 422 26.59 -6.13 12.02
C LEU A 422 27.77 -5.52 12.78
N GLY A 423 28.29 -6.22 13.79
CA GLY A 423 29.49 -5.81 14.51
C GLY A 423 30.70 -5.60 13.60
N LYS A 424 30.92 -6.50 12.63
CA LYS A 424 31.98 -6.36 11.62
C LYS A 424 31.76 -5.17 10.70
N VAL A 425 30.53 -4.97 10.20
CA VAL A 425 30.20 -3.83 9.33
C VAL A 425 30.44 -2.53 10.09
N HIS A 426 29.90 -2.39 11.30
CA HIS A 426 30.08 -1.19 12.12
C HIS A 426 31.54 -0.96 12.53
N LEU A 427 32.33 -2.03 12.71
CA LEU A 427 33.77 -1.92 12.91
C LEU A 427 34.48 -1.33 11.67
N GLU A 428 34.14 -1.79 10.47
CA GLU A 428 34.68 -1.25 9.22
C GLU A 428 34.19 0.19 8.95
N THR A 429 32.96 0.55 9.33
CA THR A 429 32.42 1.92 9.18
C THR A 429 32.83 2.88 10.31
N ARG A 430 33.65 2.43 11.27
CA ARG A 430 34.13 3.19 12.44
C ARG A 430 33.04 3.59 13.44
N GLU A 431 31.91 2.91 13.46
CA GLU A 431 30.81 3.10 14.41
C GLU A 431 31.01 2.19 15.65
N TYR A 432 32.10 2.43 16.38
CA TYR A 432 32.59 1.53 17.43
C TYR A 432 31.60 1.28 18.58
N ALA A 433 30.79 2.29 18.94
CA ALA A 433 29.77 2.14 19.97
C ALA A 433 28.69 1.10 19.59
N ILE A 434 28.19 1.18 18.36
CA ILE A 434 27.17 0.27 17.82
C ILE A 434 27.78 -1.12 17.60
N ALA A 435 29.01 -1.18 17.09
CA ALA A 435 29.75 -2.43 16.94
C ALA A 435 29.86 -3.20 18.26
N LYS A 436 30.24 -2.52 19.36
CA LYS A 436 30.29 -3.15 20.70
C LYS A 436 28.95 -3.68 21.16
N GLN A 437 27.87 -2.91 20.97
CA GLN A 437 26.53 -3.31 21.40
C GLN A 437 26.12 -4.65 20.76
N HIS A 438 26.33 -4.80 19.45
CA HIS A 438 26.06 -6.06 18.77
C HIS A 438 26.98 -7.19 19.26
N LEU A 439 28.28 -6.96 19.35
CA LEU A 439 29.23 -8.01 19.71
C LEU A 439 29.09 -8.49 21.16
N LEU A 440 28.80 -7.61 22.12
CA LEU A 440 28.59 -7.97 23.52
C LEU A 440 27.34 -8.86 23.71
N LYS A 441 26.28 -8.62 22.92
CA LYS A 441 25.10 -9.52 22.91
C LYS A 441 25.50 -10.94 22.56
N VAL A 442 26.41 -11.13 21.60
CA VAL A 442 26.89 -12.46 21.18
C VAL A 442 27.71 -13.13 22.28
N VAL A 443 28.61 -12.40 22.94
CA VAL A 443 29.42 -12.95 24.04
C VAL A 443 28.54 -13.54 25.13
N ALA A 444 27.46 -12.83 25.49
CA ALA A 444 26.50 -13.28 26.50
C ALA A 444 25.64 -14.46 26.02
N SER A 445 25.17 -14.44 24.77
CA SER A 445 24.11 -15.35 24.30
C SER A 445 24.60 -16.63 23.61
N SER A 446 25.79 -16.65 22.99
CA SER A 446 26.22 -17.76 22.14
C SER A 446 27.65 -18.20 22.41
N ALA A 447 27.81 -19.46 22.84
CA ALA A 447 29.12 -20.08 23.02
C ALA A 447 29.85 -20.28 21.68
N GLY A 448 29.14 -20.67 20.62
CA GLY A 448 29.71 -20.97 19.30
C GLY A 448 30.27 -19.78 18.53
N TYR A 449 29.68 -18.59 18.71
CA TYR A 449 30.19 -17.36 18.09
C TYR A 449 31.05 -16.52 19.05
N ARG A 450 31.24 -16.98 20.29
CA ARG A 450 31.94 -16.23 21.33
C ARG A 450 33.38 -15.91 20.94
N LEU A 451 34.11 -16.87 20.36
CA LEU A 451 35.49 -16.66 19.89
C LEU A 451 35.57 -15.45 18.96
N TRP A 452 34.71 -15.41 17.95
CA TRP A 452 34.64 -14.35 16.95
C TRP A 452 34.20 -13.01 17.55
N ALA A 453 33.21 -13.02 18.44
CA ALA A 453 32.74 -11.82 19.12
C ALA A 453 33.84 -11.19 19.97
N LEU A 454 34.56 -11.99 20.75
CA LEU A 454 35.68 -11.55 21.58
C LEU A 454 36.83 -11.00 20.72
N TYR A 455 37.14 -11.67 19.60
CA TYR A 455 38.14 -11.18 18.65
C TYR A 455 37.80 -9.80 18.09
N TYR A 456 36.57 -9.63 17.58
CA TYR A 456 36.14 -8.33 17.03
C TYR A 456 35.99 -7.26 18.11
N LEU A 457 35.55 -7.61 19.33
CA LEU A 457 35.58 -6.68 20.47
C LEU A 457 37.00 -6.23 20.79
N GLY A 458 37.96 -7.15 20.77
CA GLY A 458 39.37 -6.82 20.90
C GLY A 458 39.82 -5.77 19.88
N GLN A 459 39.44 -5.95 18.61
CA GLN A 459 39.73 -4.97 17.56
C GLN A 459 39.04 -3.62 17.79
N VAL A 460 37.75 -3.62 18.19
CA VAL A 460 37.04 -2.37 18.48
C VAL A 460 37.73 -1.60 19.61
N TYR A 461 38.04 -2.28 20.73
CA TYR A 461 38.72 -1.63 21.86
C TYR A 461 40.13 -1.15 21.51
N GLN A 462 40.85 -1.87 20.63
CA GLN A 462 42.13 -1.40 20.10
C GLN A 462 41.97 -0.09 19.31
N LYS A 463 40.93 0.05 18.48
CA LYS A 463 40.64 1.29 17.74
C LYS A 463 40.22 2.45 18.64
N GLU A 464 39.54 2.16 19.75
CA GLU A 464 39.22 3.14 20.81
C GLU A 464 40.41 3.45 21.73
N LYS A 465 41.60 2.92 21.45
CA LYS A 465 42.82 3.06 22.28
C LYS A 465 42.69 2.49 23.70
N LYS A 466 41.73 1.58 23.94
CA LYS A 466 41.53 0.88 25.22
C LYS A 466 42.33 -0.43 25.26
N TYR A 467 43.65 -0.29 25.34
CA TYR A 467 44.60 -1.37 25.10
C TYR A 467 44.50 -2.57 26.07
N ALA A 468 44.30 -2.33 27.37
CA ALA A 468 44.17 -3.41 28.34
C ALA A 468 42.93 -4.30 28.07
N LEU A 469 41.81 -3.68 27.67
CA LEU A 469 40.60 -4.41 27.28
C LEU A 469 40.79 -5.16 25.97
N ALA A 470 41.45 -4.54 24.98
CA ALA A 470 41.77 -5.18 23.72
C ALA A 470 42.57 -6.47 23.91
N GLU A 471 43.59 -6.42 24.77
CA GLU A 471 44.42 -7.57 25.12
C GLU A 471 43.63 -8.64 25.90
N LYS A 472 42.83 -8.24 26.90
CA LYS A 472 41.97 -9.15 27.67
C LYS A 472 41.08 -9.99 26.75
N TYR A 473 40.34 -9.34 25.85
CA TYR A 473 39.45 -10.03 24.93
C TYR A 473 40.20 -10.86 23.88
N GLY A 474 41.37 -10.39 23.42
CA GLY A 474 42.26 -11.18 22.55
C GLY A 474 42.76 -12.47 23.21
N ARG A 475 43.19 -12.43 24.47
CA ARG A 475 43.65 -13.61 25.22
C ARG A 475 42.53 -14.62 25.44
N GLN A 476 41.33 -14.15 25.77
CA GLN A 476 40.14 -15.01 25.89
C GLN A 476 39.78 -15.68 24.56
N SER A 477 39.82 -14.92 23.45
CA SER A 477 39.60 -15.48 22.11
C SER A 477 40.67 -16.53 21.74
N LEU A 478 41.93 -16.32 22.12
CA LEU A 478 43.01 -17.27 21.88
C LEU A 478 42.81 -18.58 22.65
N ALA A 479 42.37 -18.51 23.90
CA ALA A 479 42.08 -19.69 24.70
C ALA A 479 41.00 -20.57 24.03
N LEU A 480 39.93 -19.94 23.53
CA LEU A 480 38.89 -20.65 22.77
C LEU A 480 39.41 -21.20 21.44
N ALA A 481 40.23 -20.44 20.71
CA ALA A 481 40.82 -20.90 19.45
C ALA A 481 41.69 -22.16 19.63
N LYS A 482 42.48 -22.22 20.71
CA LYS A 482 43.27 -23.39 21.09
C LYS A 482 42.40 -24.57 21.48
N GLN A 483 41.35 -24.33 22.27
CA GLN A 483 40.40 -25.37 22.67
C GLN A 483 39.66 -25.98 21.47
N GLU A 484 39.30 -25.15 20.48
CA GLU A 484 38.67 -25.62 19.25
C GLU A 484 39.65 -26.35 18.33
N GLY A 485 40.95 -26.05 18.39
CA GLY A 485 41.96 -26.59 17.47
C GLY A 485 41.89 -25.96 16.07
N SER A 486 41.23 -24.80 15.93
CA SER A 486 41.08 -24.10 14.65
C SER A 486 42.37 -23.38 14.26
N ILE A 487 43.03 -23.86 13.20
CA ILE A 487 44.25 -23.25 12.64
C ILE A 487 43.99 -21.79 12.25
N GLN A 488 42.89 -21.55 11.55
CA GLN A 488 42.52 -20.21 11.10
C GLN A 488 42.35 -19.24 12.28
N SER A 489 41.60 -19.66 13.30
CA SER A 489 41.34 -18.82 14.47
C SER A 489 42.63 -18.53 15.24
N MET A 490 43.49 -19.53 15.40
CA MET A 490 44.78 -19.35 16.09
C MET A 490 45.70 -18.37 15.35
N LEU A 491 45.82 -18.48 14.02
CA LEU A 491 46.62 -17.55 13.21
C LEU A 491 46.12 -16.10 13.36
N MET A 492 44.81 -15.93 13.23
CA MET A 492 44.14 -14.63 13.32
C MET A 492 44.33 -13.96 14.68
N VAL A 493 44.12 -14.70 15.78
CA VAL A 493 44.23 -14.15 17.13
C VAL A 493 45.68 -13.93 17.55
N HIS A 494 46.61 -14.82 17.18
CA HIS A 494 48.04 -14.60 17.42
C HIS A 494 48.54 -13.35 16.69
N TYR A 495 48.14 -13.14 15.44
CA TYR A 495 48.44 -11.92 14.72
C TYR A 495 47.92 -10.68 15.46
N PHE A 496 46.65 -10.67 15.86
CA PHE A 496 46.05 -9.55 16.60
C PHE A 496 46.76 -9.25 17.92
N LEU A 497 47.07 -10.28 18.72
CA LEU A 497 47.81 -10.10 19.98
C LEU A 497 49.25 -9.63 19.74
N GLY A 498 49.89 -10.06 18.65
CA GLY A 498 51.19 -9.54 18.24
C GLY A 498 51.15 -8.04 17.92
N GLN A 499 50.15 -7.58 17.16
CA GLN A 499 49.94 -6.16 16.91
C GLN A 499 49.66 -5.37 18.20
N GLN A 500 48.87 -5.95 19.10
CA GLN A 500 48.54 -5.32 20.36
C GLN A 500 49.78 -5.13 21.25
N ALA A 501 50.65 -6.14 21.31
CA ALA A 501 51.92 -6.06 22.01
C ALA A 501 52.85 -4.98 21.43
N LEU A 502 52.90 -4.82 20.08
CA LEU A 502 53.66 -3.72 19.46
C LEU A 502 53.14 -2.34 19.87
N ILE A 503 51.81 -2.15 19.92
CA ILE A 503 51.20 -0.88 20.35
C ILE A 503 51.53 -0.56 21.81
N GLN A 504 51.64 -1.60 22.65
CA GLN A 504 52.07 -1.49 24.05
C GLN A 504 53.61 -1.44 24.21
N GLN A 505 54.36 -1.30 23.10
CA GLN A 505 55.84 -1.26 23.08
C GLN A 505 56.52 -2.53 23.63
N ASN A 506 55.80 -3.65 23.69
CA ASN A 506 56.33 -4.94 24.11
C ASN A 506 56.81 -5.78 22.92
N SER A 507 58.00 -5.43 22.40
CA SER A 507 58.58 -6.05 21.21
C SER A 507 58.88 -7.55 21.36
N THR A 508 59.24 -8.01 22.56
CA THR A 508 59.54 -9.43 22.82
C THR A 508 58.28 -10.29 22.75
N LEU A 509 57.18 -9.84 23.37
CA LEU A 509 55.90 -10.53 23.31
C LEU A 509 55.31 -10.51 21.89
N ALA A 510 55.46 -9.38 21.18
CA ALA A 510 55.04 -9.25 19.79
C ALA A 510 55.75 -10.28 18.89
N LYS A 511 57.07 -10.36 18.97
CA LYS A 511 57.89 -11.33 18.24
C LYS A 511 57.44 -12.77 18.52
N LYS A 512 57.23 -13.12 19.80
CA LYS A 512 56.74 -14.44 20.20
C LYS A 512 55.41 -14.80 19.54
N HIS A 513 54.48 -13.86 19.45
CA HIS A 513 53.18 -14.09 18.80
C HIS A 513 53.30 -14.28 17.28
N PHE A 514 54.11 -13.48 16.59
CA PHE A 514 54.33 -13.64 15.15
C PHE A 514 55.09 -14.95 14.83
N GLU A 515 56.03 -15.36 15.67
CA GLU A 515 56.70 -16.67 15.54
C GLU A 515 55.72 -17.83 15.71
N GLN A 516 54.70 -17.72 16.57
CA GLN A 516 53.65 -18.75 16.62
C GLN A 516 52.86 -18.84 15.32
N VAL A 517 52.57 -17.72 14.64
CA VAL A 517 51.88 -17.73 13.34
C VAL A 517 52.71 -18.51 12.31
N VAL A 518 54.02 -18.24 12.23
CA VAL A 518 54.95 -18.96 11.34
C VAL A 518 55.07 -20.44 11.71
N LYS A 519 55.15 -20.76 13.00
CA LYS A 519 55.20 -22.14 13.51
C LYS A 519 53.96 -22.95 13.16
N ILE A 520 52.77 -22.34 13.21
CA ILE A 520 51.52 -22.99 12.84
C ILE A 520 51.52 -23.30 11.33
N ILE A 521 51.93 -22.35 10.48
CA ILE A 521 51.99 -22.54 9.02
C ILE A 521 53.01 -23.61 8.60
N THR A 522 54.21 -23.56 9.16
CA THR A 522 55.29 -24.51 8.81
C THR A 522 54.91 -25.95 9.14
N LYS A 523 54.11 -26.19 10.19
CA LYS A 523 53.57 -27.51 10.52
C LYS A 523 52.50 -28.03 9.54
N ILE A 524 51.91 -27.18 8.70
CA ILE A 524 50.76 -27.54 7.86
C ILE A 524 51.17 -28.21 6.53
N ASN A 525 52.47 -28.46 6.29
CA ASN A 525 53.02 -28.93 5.02
C ASN A 525 52.77 -27.92 3.87
N PRO A 526 53.78 -27.13 3.47
CA PRO A 526 53.67 -26.12 2.42
C PRO A 526 53.27 -26.67 1.05
N TYR A 527 53.59 -27.94 0.74
CA TYR A 527 53.43 -28.51 -0.60
C TYR A 527 51.99 -28.90 -0.96
N ILE A 528 51.07 -28.93 0.01
CA ILE A 528 49.71 -29.45 -0.20
C ILE A 528 48.64 -28.34 -0.27
N TYR A 529 48.95 -27.08 0.08
CA TYR A 529 47.91 -26.07 0.31
C TYR A 529 47.99 -24.80 -0.54
N ARG A 530 46.92 -24.55 -1.30
CA ARG A 530 46.52 -23.19 -1.69
C ARG A 530 45.88 -22.53 -0.47
N LEU A 531 46.68 -21.79 0.30
CA LEU A 531 46.19 -21.04 1.46
C LEU A 531 45.13 -20.03 1.02
N HIS A 532 44.01 -19.99 1.75
CA HIS A 532 42.98 -18.98 1.56
C HIS A 532 43.55 -17.56 1.74
N GLN A 533 43.22 -16.60 0.86
CA GLN A 533 43.66 -15.19 0.90
C GLN A 533 43.80 -14.57 2.29
N THR A 534 42.80 -14.74 3.17
CA THR A 534 42.83 -14.22 4.55
C THR A 534 43.90 -14.88 5.43
N LEU A 535 44.17 -16.18 5.25
CA LEU A 535 45.26 -16.87 5.94
C LEU A 535 46.60 -16.35 5.42
N SER A 536 46.80 -16.33 4.10
CA SER A 536 48.00 -15.79 3.46
C SER A 536 48.30 -14.36 3.90
N TYR A 537 47.26 -13.52 4.04
CA TYR A 537 47.37 -12.17 4.59
C TYR A 537 47.98 -12.15 6.00
N TYR A 538 47.45 -12.94 6.95
CA TYR A 538 47.97 -12.94 8.33
C TYR A 538 49.41 -13.44 8.42
N VAL A 539 49.78 -14.38 7.55
CA VAL A 539 51.13 -14.93 7.48
C VAL A 539 52.12 -13.92 6.89
N GLY A 540 51.74 -13.26 5.79
CA GLY A 540 52.54 -12.17 5.21
C GLY A 540 52.79 -11.06 6.23
N ASN A 541 51.77 -10.71 7.01
CA ASN A 541 51.92 -9.75 8.10
C ASN A 541 52.87 -10.22 9.20
N ALA A 542 52.78 -11.48 9.64
CA ALA A 542 53.70 -12.01 10.64
C ALA A 542 55.15 -11.98 10.14
N TYR A 543 55.40 -12.33 8.88
CA TYR A 543 56.73 -12.21 8.27
C TYR A 543 57.21 -10.76 8.19
N TYR A 544 56.33 -9.82 7.84
CA TYR A 544 56.65 -8.38 7.84
C TYR A 544 57.13 -7.91 9.21
N PHE A 545 56.39 -8.22 10.28
CA PHE A 545 56.76 -7.82 11.64
C PHE A 545 57.98 -8.56 12.19
N LEU A 546 58.34 -9.71 11.63
CA LEU A 546 59.59 -10.42 11.92
C LEU A 546 60.79 -9.93 11.08
N GLY A 547 60.59 -8.89 10.24
CA GLY A 547 61.63 -8.34 9.36
C GLY A 547 61.95 -9.19 8.13
N ARG A 548 61.17 -10.24 7.84
CA ARG A 548 61.38 -11.14 6.70
C ARG A 548 60.58 -10.67 5.48
N TYR A 549 60.98 -9.53 4.93
CA TYR A 549 60.17 -8.79 3.95
C TYR A 549 59.98 -9.50 2.61
N THR A 550 60.96 -10.28 2.13
CA THR A 550 60.83 -11.08 0.88
C THR A 550 59.73 -12.14 0.99
N GLN A 551 59.70 -12.86 2.12
CA GLN A 551 58.65 -13.83 2.42
C GLN A 551 57.29 -13.12 2.56
N ALA A 552 57.26 -11.97 3.25
CA ALA A 552 56.05 -11.17 3.38
C ALA A 552 55.46 -10.76 2.02
N LEU A 553 56.30 -10.26 1.09
CA LEU A 553 55.89 -9.90 -0.27
C LEU A 553 55.31 -11.07 -1.05
N ALA A 554 55.91 -12.26 -0.96
CA ALA A 554 55.39 -13.46 -1.62
C ALA A 554 53.95 -13.77 -1.18
N TYR A 555 53.68 -13.73 0.13
CA TYR A 555 52.34 -13.94 0.68
C TYR A 555 51.38 -12.79 0.35
N PHE A 556 51.83 -11.54 0.31
CA PHE A 556 50.97 -10.41 -0.09
C PHE A 556 50.62 -10.46 -1.58
N ASN A 557 51.55 -10.83 -2.46
CA ASN A 557 51.29 -11.05 -3.88
C ASN A 557 50.26 -12.16 -4.10
N GLN A 558 50.43 -13.29 -3.40
CA GLN A 558 49.45 -14.36 -3.41
C GLN A 558 48.08 -13.87 -2.92
N THR A 559 48.05 -13.15 -1.79
CA THR A 559 46.81 -12.61 -1.20
C THR A 559 46.08 -11.69 -2.17
N ILE A 560 46.80 -10.78 -2.84
CA ILE A 560 46.23 -9.82 -3.79
C ILE A 560 45.72 -10.54 -5.04
N GLY A 561 46.52 -11.46 -5.59
CA GLY A 561 46.14 -12.26 -6.76
C GLY A 561 44.86 -13.06 -6.50
N GLU A 562 44.78 -13.73 -5.35
CA GLU A 562 43.57 -14.42 -4.94
C GLU A 562 42.41 -13.45 -4.73
N ALA A 563 42.57 -12.41 -3.90
CA ALA A 563 41.51 -11.46 -3.61
C ALA A 563 40.96 -10.78 -4.87
N GLN A 564 41.79 -10.56 -5.91
CA GLN A 564 41.39 -10.11 -7.24
C GLN A 564 40.47 -11.13 -7.93
N THR A 565 40.85 -12.41 -7.96
CA THR A 565 40.03 -13.50 -8.52
C THR A 565 38.67 -13.60 -7.84
N TYR A 566 38.61 -13.42 -6.52
CA TYR A 566 37.39 -13.57 -5.72
C TYR A 566 36.61 -12.27 -5.49
N GLN A 567 37.07 -11.15 -6.07
CA GLN A 567 36.47 -9.82 -5.86
C GLN A 567 36.34 -9.43 -4.37
N ASP A 568 37.28 -9.89 -3.54
CA ASP A 568 37.32 -9.56 -2.11
C ASP A 568 38.02 -8.21 -1.93
N VAL A 569 37.22 -7.15 -2.02
CA VAL A 569 37.69 -5.75 -2.00
C VAL A 569 38.38 -5.43 -0.69
N ILE A 570 37.87 -5.95 0.43
CA ILE A 570 38.38 -5.66 1.78
C ILE A 570 39.75 -6.30 1.99
N VAL A 571 39.90 -7.59 1.66
CA VAL A 571 41.19 -8.28 1.82
C VAL A 571 42.22 -7.71 0.85
N LYS A 572 41.83 -7.43 -0.40
CA LYS A 572 42.73 -6.81 -1.39
C LYS A 572 43.23 -5.45 -0.92
N ARG A 573 42.33 -4.57 -0.45
CA ARG A 573 42.68 -3.25 0.13
C ARG A 573 43.69 -3.39 1.27
N ASN A 574 43.43 -4.30 2.20
CA ASN A 574 44.29 -4.50 3.37
C ASN A 574 45.67 -5.05 2.96
N ALA A 575 45.72 -5.99 2.02
CA ALA A 575 46.97 -6.56 1.51
C ALA A 575 47.81 -5.54 0.73
N LEU A 576 47.19 -4.71 -0.10
CA LEU A 576 47.87 -3.61 -0.81
C LEU A 576 48.50 -2.61 0.15
N LYS A 577 47.78 -2.24 1.23
CA LYS A 577 48.35 -1.38 2.28
C LYS A 577 49.62 -1.99 2.89
N MET A 578 49.57 -3.27 3.24
CA MET A 578 50.72 -3.94 3.87
C MET A 578 51.87 -4.17 2.89
N ARG A 579 51.56 -4.44 1.62
CA ARG A 579 52.57 -4.56 0.55
C ARG A 579 53.26 -3.22 0.30
N ALA A 580 52.51 -2.11 0.27
CA ALA A 580 53.07 -0.76 0.20
C ALA A 580 54.05 -0.48 1.35
N GLN A 581 53.64 -0.80 2.59
CA GLN A 581 54.52 -0.66 3.76
C GLN A 581 55.76 -1.54 3.66
N THR A 582 55.64 -2.75 3.12
CA THR A 582 56.75 -3.69 2.94
C THR A 582 57.73 -3.17 1.89
N PHE A 583 57.25 -2.69 0.75
CA PHE A 583 58.09 -2.07 -0.28
C PHE A 583 58.82 -0.82 0.24
N GLY A 584 58.15 0.00 1.05
CA GLY A 584 58.78 1.14 1.73
C GLY A 584 59.92 0.71 2.67
N LYS A 585 59.79 -0.41 3.37
CA LYS A 585 60.87 -0.97 4.23
C LYS A 585 62.04 -1.56 3.44
N ILE A 586 61.80 -2.04 2.22
CA ILE A 586 62.84 -2.55 1.31
C ILE A 586 63.50 -1.41 0.51
N GLY A 587 62.92 -0.19 0.52
CA GLY A 587 63.41 0.97 -0.23
C GLY A 587 62.85 1.07 -1.66
N ASN A 588 61.88 0.24 -2.05
CA ASN A 588 61.21 0.33 -3.35
C ASN A 588 60.03 1.31 -3.29
N TYR A 589 60.34 2.60 -3.25
CA TYR A 589 59.34 3.66 -3.07
C TYR A 589 58.35 3.78 -4.23
N LYS A 590 58.74 3.41 -5.46
CA LYS A 590 57.85 3.44 -6.63
C LYS A 590 56.67 2.49 -6.46
N GLN A 591 56.95 1.21 -6.22
CA GLN A 591 55.89 0.22 -6.00
C GLN A 591 55.11 0.49 -4.72
N ALA A 592 55.77 1.02 -3.68
CA ALA A 592 55.09 1.44 -2.45
C ALA A 592 54.05 2.53 -2.71
N PHE A 593 54.39 3.53 -3.54
CA PHE A 593 53.52 4.64 -3.89
C PHE A 593 52.35 4.18 -4.78
N GLU A 594 52.62 3.36 -5.79
CA GLU A 594 51.58 2.77 -6.66
C GLU A 594 50.55 1.97 -5.84
N ASP A 595 51.01 1.07 -4.97
CA ASP A 595 50.14 0.29 -4.09
C ASP A 595 49.35 1.19 -3.13
N TYR A 596 49.97 2.25 -2.62
CA TYR A 596 49.34 3.20 -1.70
C TYR A 596 48.23 4.01 -2.38
N ILE A 597 48.41 4.44 -3.64
CA ILE A 597 47.37 5.11 -4.42
C ILE A 597 46.16 4.20 -4.58
N ILE A 598 46.37 2.95 -5.01
CA ILE A 598 45.28 1.98 -5.21
C ILE A 598 44.58 1.71 -3.86
N TYR A 599 45.34 1.51 -2.79
CA TYR A 599 44.79 1.35 -1.44
C TYR A 599 43.92 2.55 -1.01
N LYS A 600 44.38 3.79 -1.25
CA LYS A 600 43.69 5.01 -0.86
C LYS A 600 42.40 5.17 -1.66
N ALA A 601 42.45 5.01 -2.97
CA ALA A 601 41.28 5.02 -3.85
C ALA A 601 40.23 3.96 -3.46
N MET A 602 40.67 2.74 -3.17
CA MET A 602 39.77 1.66 -2.68
C MET A 602 39.17 2.00 -1.32
N SER A 603 39.92 2.65 -0.43
CA SER A 603 39.41 3.10 0.86
C SER A 603 38.34 4.17 0.68
N ASP A 604 38.63 5.21 -0.11
CA ASP A 604 37.73 6.33 -0.36
C ASP A 604 36.42 5.88 -1.02
N SER A 605 36.49 4.92 -1.96
CA SER A 605 35.32 4.29 -2.58
C SER A 605 34.47 3.52 -1.56
N LEU A 606 35.07 2.73 -0.66
CA LEU A 606 34.34 2.04 0.41
C LEU A 606 33.66 3.01 1.40
N PHE A 607 34.28 4.17 1.64
CA PHE A 607 33.77 5.23 2.52
C PHE A 607 32.76 6.17 1.83
N SER A 608 32.70 6.23 0.50
CA SER A 608 31.71 7.04 -0.24
C SER A 608 30.26 6.64 0.06
N VAL A 609 30.02 5.37 0.38
CA VAL A 609 28.73 4.83 0.86
C VAL A 609 28.31 5.47 2.19
N GLN A 610 29.26 5.88 3.04
CA GLN A 610 28.99 6.56 4.31
C GLN A 610 28.55 8.02 4.10
N LYS A 611 29.08 8.72 3.09
CA LYS A 611 28.58 10.05 2.69
C LYS A 611 27.12 9.94 2.26
N LEU A 612 26.79 8.95 1.43
CA LEU A 612 25.41 8.68 1.01
C LEU A 612 24.49 8.33 2.19
N ARG A 613 24.97 7.57 3.18
CA ARG A 613 24.18 7.21 4.37
C ARG A 613 24.00 8.36 5.36
N LYS A 614 25.04 9.18 5.60
CA LYS A 614 24.88 10.42 6.38
C LYS A 614 23.92 11.38 5.70
N MET A 615 24.00 11.52 4.38
CA MET A 615 23.02 12.31 3.62
C MET A 615 21.61 11.72 3.71
N ALA A 616 21.48 10.39 3.64
CA ALA A 616 20.19 9.72 3.80
C ALA A 616 19.63 9.83 5.22
N GLU A 617 20.44 9.67 6.27
CA GLU A 617 20.05 9.87 7.67
C GLU A 617 19.68 11.31 7.96
N ILE A 618 20.45 12.28 7.45
CA ILE A 618 20.11 13.71 7.55
C ILE A 618 18.79 13.97 6.82
N LYS A 619 18.59 13.41 5.62
CA LYS A 619 17.35 13.53 4.85
C LYS A 619 16.17 12.87 5.57
N THR A 620 16.36 11.69 6.15
CA THR A 620 15.32 10.98 6.90
C THR A 620 15.00 11.70 8.22
N ARG A 621 16.00 12.22 8.94
CA ARG A 621 15.81 13.02 10.15
C ARG A 621 15.08 14.31 9.83
N TYR A 622 15.47 15.01 8.77
CA TYR A 622 14.77 16.18 8.25
C TYR A 622 13.31 15.87 7.86
N ILE A 623 13.06 14.77 7.13
CA ILE A 623 11.69 14.33 6.79
C ILE A 623 10.90 13.96 8.05
N TYR A 624 11.52 13.33 9.03
CA TYR A 624 10.89 12.95 10.30
C TYR A 624 10.55 14.16 11.16
N GLU A 625 11.45 15.13 11.30
CA GLU A 625 11.21 16.41 11.97
C GLU A 625 10.08 17.17 11.27
N LYS A 626 10.13 17.29 9.93
CA LYS A 626 9.06 17.91 9.14
C LYS A 626 7.72 17.20 9.31
N ARG A 627 7.72 15.87 9.41
CA ARG A 627 6.52 15.07 9.71
C ARG A 627 6.02 15.31 11.14
N GLN A 628 6.91 15.41 12.12
CA GLN A 628 6.51 15.74 13.50
C GLN A 628 5.91 17.15 13.56
N ASP A 629 6.48 18.12 12.87
CA ASP A 629 5.96 19.48 12.84
C ASP A 629 4.62 19.56 12.10
N SER A 630 4.47 18.84 10.98
CA SER A 630 3.17 18.72 10.30
C SER A 630 2.13 18.01 11.18
N LEU A 631 2.53 16.98 11.93
CA LEU A 631 1.63 16.29 12.87
C LEU A 631 1.23 17.20 14.03
N LYS A 632 2.14 18.02 14.56
CA LYS A 632 1.83 19.04 15.58
C LYS A 632 0.87 20.09 15.02
N GLN A 633 1.07 20.54 13.78
CA GLN A 633 0.16 21.46 13.12
C GLN A 633 -1.22 20.84 12.91
N ILE A 634 -1.30 19.61 12.39
CA ILE A 634 -2.56 18.87 12.23
C ILE A 634 -3.25 18.68 13.57
N GLN A 635 -2.54 18.23 14.62
CA GLN A 635 -3.10 18.12 15.97
C GLN A 635 -3.57 19.48 16.52
N LYS A 636 -2.88 20.57 16.21
CA LYS A 636 -3.31 21.93 16.60
C LYS A 636 -4.57 22.35 15.84
N HIS A 637 -4.68 22.04 14.55
CA HIS A 637 -5.87 22.27 13.74
C HIS A 637 -7.04 21.40 14.18
N GLU A 638 -6.84 20.11 14.46
CA GLU A 638 -7.84 19.21 15.00
C GLU A 638 -8.28 19.63 16.40
N ARG A 639 -7.38 20.07 17.28
CA ARG A 639 -7.74 20.64 18.58
C ARG A 639 -8.55 21.93 18.44
N LYS A 640 -8.20 22.80 17.49
CA LYS A 640 -9.00 24.00 17.19
C LYS A 640 -10.38 23.63 16.64
N ALA A 641 -10.46 22.70 15.70
CA ALA A 641 -11.72 22.22 15.13
C ALA A 641 -12.58 21.50 16.17
N LEU A 642 -11.98 20.70 17.06
CA LEU A 642 -12.67 20.03 18.15
C LEU A 642 -13.16 21.04 19.18
N LYS A 643 -12.35 22.05 19.54
CA LYS A 643 -12.81 23.15 20.41
C LYS A 643 -13.95 23.93 19.77
N ALA A 644 -13.87 24.23 18.47
CA ALA A 644 -14.95 24.87 17.73
C ALA A 644 -16.21 23.98 17.71
N LYS A 645 -16.08 22.66 17.49
CA LYS A 645 -17.19 21.70 17.55
C LYS A 645 -17.80 21.59 18.95
N ILE A 646 -16.99 21.58 20.01
CA ILE A 646 -17.48 21.59 21.39
C ILE A 646 -18.16 22.92 21.69
N GLN A 647 -17.65 24.04 21.17
CA GLN A 647 -18.25 25.35 21.35
C GLN A 647 -19.58 25.46 20.59
N THR A 648 -19.67 24.95 19.35
CA THR A 648 -20.92 24.89 18.61
C THR A 648 -21.89 23.92 19.26
N GLN A 649 -21.44 22.77 19.76
CA GLN A 649 -22.29 21.83 20.50
C GLN A 649 -22.81 22.45 21.80
N LYS A 650 -21.96 23.15 22.58
CA LYS A 650 -22.40 23.87 23.78
C LYS A 650 -23.32 25.04 23.45
N ALA A 651 -23.08 25.74 22.34
CA ALA A 651 -23.99 26.77 21.85
C ALA A 651 -25.34 26.17 21.46
N ASN A 652 -25.34 25.03 20.76
CA ASN A 652 -26.53 24.28 20.39
C ASN A 652 -27.28 23.73 21.61
N GLU A 653 -26.58 23.27 22.65
CA GLU A 653 -27.20 22.87 23.91
C GLU A 653 -27.80 24.08 24.64
N ARG A 654 -27.14 25.24 24.60
CA ARG A 654 -27.69 26.49 25.15
C ARG A 654 -28.92 26.95 24.37
N THR A 655 -28.89 26.93 23.04
CA THR A 655 -30.05 27.28 22.21
C THR A 655 -31.16 26.25 22.37
N LEU A 656 -30.86 24.96 22.48
CA LEU A 656 -31.85 23.93 22.76
C LEU A 656 -32.51 24.14 24.12
N LYS A 657 -31.73 24.40 25.18
CA LYS A 657 -32.28 24.73 26.51
C LYS A 657 -33.09 26.03 26.47
N ALA A 658 -32.61 27.07 25.78
CA ALA A 658 -33.35 28.30 25.59
C ALA A 658 -34.67 28.06 24.83
N ASN A 659 -34.65 27.25 23.77
CA ASN A 659 -35.85 26.85 23.01
C ASN A 659 -36.79 25.98 23.84
N GLN A 660 -36.28 25.10 24.71
CA GLN A 660 -37.09 24.32 25.66
C GLN A 660 -37.76 25.24 26.69
N HIS A 661 -37.02 26.20 27.25
CA HIS A 661 -37.58 27.21 28.14
C HIS A 661 -38.60 28.09 27.41
N LEU A 662 -38.31 28.51 26.19
CA LEU A 662 -39.20 29.32 25.36
C LEU A 662 -40.43 28.53 24.93
N ALA A 663 -40.32 27.22 24.69
CA ALA A 663 -41.44 26.33 24.45
C ALA A 663 -42.27 26.11 25.72
N LEU A 664 -41.65 26.00 26.90
CA LEU A 664 -42.36 25.93 28.19
C LEU A 664 -43.09 27.23 28.51
N VAL A 665 -42.43 28.37 28.30
CA VAL A 665 -43.08 29.68 28.34
C VAL A 665 -44.17 29.74 27.29
N GLY A 666 -43.94 29.21 26.09
CA GLY A 666 -44.93 29.11 25.01
C GLY A 666 -46.13 28.27 25.39
N VAL A 667 -45.96 27.13 26.06
CA VAL A 667 -47.04 26.28 26.59
C VAL A 667 -47.74 26.96 27.76
N GLY A 668 -47.00 27.65 28.63
CA GLY A 668 -47.58 28.44 29.71
C GLY A 668 -48.40 29.62 29.18
N VAL A 669 -47.87 30.33 28.19
CA VAL A 669 -48.55 31.40 27.46
C VAL A 669 -49.74 30.82 26.70
N LEU A 670 -49.62 29.67 26.04
CA LEU A 670 -50.74 28.99 25.38
C LEU A 670 -51.80 28.51 26.39
N GLY A 671 -51.40 28.13 27.60
CA GLY A 671 -52.31 27.74 28.68
C GLY A 671 -53.04 28.95 29.26
N VAL A 672 -52.32 30.04 29.54
CA VAL A 672 -52.90 31.34 29.92
C VAL A 672 -53.76 31.88 28.79
N LEU A 673 -53.31 31.77 27.55
CA LEU A 673 -54.04 32.16 26.35
C LEU A 673 -55.26 31.27 26.18
N MET A 674 -55.22 29.96 26.43
CA MET A 674 -56.40 29.09 26.40
C MET A 674 -57.37 29.43 27.52
N PHE A 675 -56.87 29.75 28.72
CA PHE A 675 -57.69 30.17 29.84
C PHE A 675 -58.36 31.51 29.54
N VAL A 676 -57.59 32.51 29.10
CA VAL A 676 -58.08 33.80 28.63
C VAL A 676 -59.00 33.61 27.45
N LEU A 677 -58.70 32.75 26.47
CA LEU A 677 -59.55 32.43 25.33
C LEU A 677 -60.80 31.69 25.77
N THR A 678 -60.80 30.93 26.87
CA THR A 678 -62.00 30.26 27.38
C THR A 678 -62.89 31.26 28.12
N VAL A 679 -62.29 32.12 28.96
CA VAL A 679 -62.98 33.24 29.62
C VAL A 679 -63.49 34.22 28.56
N PHE A 680 -62.67 34.52 27.55
CA PHE A 680 -63.00 35.37 26.42
C PHE A 680 -63.96 34.68 25.47
N TYR A 681 -63.95 33.35 25.30
CA TYR A 681 -64.93 32.63 24.49
C TYR A 681 -66.29 32.62 25.19
N ARG A 682 -66.32 32.44 26.52
CA ARG A 682 -67.54 32.61 27.33
C ARG A 682 -68.02 34.07 27.31
N SER A 683 -67.10 35.03 27.44
CA SER A 683 -67.39 36.47 27.35
C SER A 683 -67.84 36.87 25.95
N LYS A 684 -67.19 36.34 24.90
CA LYS A 684 -67.50 36.53 23.49
C LYS A 684 -68.76 35.79 23.10
N GLN A 685 -69.16 34.69 23.74
CA GLN A 685 -70.51 34.15 23.54
C GLN A 685 -71.56 35.09 24.12
N ARG A 686 -71.31 35.67 25.30
CA ARG A 686 -72.20 36.71 25.86
C ARG A 686 -72.22 37.95 24.97
N SER A 687 -71.06 38.43 24.54
CA SER A 687 -70.89 39.61 23.69
C SER A 687 -71.38 39.36 22.27
N ASN A 688 -71.16 38.19 21.65
CA ASN A 688 -71.71 37.85 20.33
C ASN A 688 -73.23 37.74 20.36
N ARG A 689 -73.82 37.33 21.49
CA ARG A 689 -75.28 37.42 21.65
C ARG A 689 -75.72 38.89 21.68
N LEU A 690 -74.96 39.76 22.34
CA LEU A 690 -75.21 41.20 22.35
C LEU A 690 -74.90 41.89 21.00
N LEU A 691 -73.83 41.47 20.32
CA LEU A 691 -73.29 41.96 19.05
C LEU A 691 -74.12 41.45 17.90
N ALA A 692 -74.67 40.24 17.93
CA ALA A 692 -75.68 39.84 16.96
C ALA A 692 -76.85 40.83 17.02
N ASN A 693 -77.24 41.27 18.22
CA ASN A 693 -78.25 42.32 18.36
C ASN A 693 -77.75 43.71 17.91
N THR A 694 -76.45 44.04 17.97
CA THR A 694 -75.90 45.36 17.53
C THR A 694 -75.40 45.41 16.08
N ASN A 695 -74.80 44.36 15.51
CA ASN A 695 -74.41 44.25 14.10
C ASN A 695 -75.64 44.25 13.20
N ALA A 696 -76.75 43.67 13.67
CA ALA A 696 -78.04 43.87 13.01
C ALA A 696 -78.41 45.37 12.92
N GLN A 697 -77.91 46.22 13.82
CA GLN A 697 -78.08 47.68 13.78
C GLN A 697 -76.95 48.43 13.04
N LEU A 698 -75.74 47.86 12.92
CA LEU A 698 -74.55 48.50 12.31
C LEU A 698 -74.44 48.24 10.80
N LEU A 699 -74.82 47.06 10.32
CA LEU A 699 -74.87 46.76 8.88
C LEU A 699 -75.85 47.66 8.14
N SER A 700 -76.95 48.04 8.79
CA SER A 700 -77.85 49.08 8.28
C SER A 700 -77.20 50.47 8.18
N LEU A 701 -76.03 50.69 8.81
CA LEU A 701 -75.31 51.98 8.87
C LEU A 701 -74.12 52.06 7.89
N ASP A 702 -73.40 50.96 7.61
CA ASP A 702 -72.23 50.98 6.70
C ASP A 702 -72.64 50.95 5.23
N GLN A 703 -73.72 50.21 4.90
CA GLN A 703 -74.35 50.32 3.58
C GLN A 703 -74.76 51.75 3.27
N PHE A 704 -75.12 52.54 4.29
CA PHE A 704 -75.40 53.95 4.15
C PHE A 704 -74.14 54.80 3.83
N LYS A 705 -72.93 54.42 4.31
CA LYS A 705 -71.67 55.17 4.09
C LYS A 705 -71.05 54.96 2.70
N GLU A 706 -70.95 53.72 2.20
CA GLU A 706 -70.37 53.47 0.86
C GLU A 706 -71.22 54.12 -0.24
N GLN A 707 -72.53 53.98 -0.12
CA GLN A 707 -73.46 54.70 -0.97
C GLN A 707 -73.21 56.21 -0.88
N MET A 708 -72.88 56.76 0.30
CA MET A 708 -72.54 58.17 0.46
C MET A 708 -71.21 58.57 -0.23
N MET A 709 -70.11 57.81 -0.13
CA MET A 709 -68.79 58.21 -0.67
C MET A 709 -68.66 58.09 -2.19
N GLY A 710 -69.19 57.01 -2.77
CA GLY A 710 -69.29 56.89 -4.23
C GLY A 710 -70.16 58.01 -4.80
N MET A 711 -71.26 58.33 -4.10
CA MET A 711 -72.11 59.48 -4.40
C MET A 711 -71.33 60.80 -4.25
N ILE A 712 -70.51 61.00 -3.21
CA ILE A 712 -69.69 62.23 -3.04
C ILE A 712 -68.66 62.41 -4.15
N VAL A 713 -67.89 61.38 -4.53
CA VAL A 713 -66.88 61.53 -5.61
C VAL A 713 -67.57 61.81 -6.94
N HIS A 714 -68.70 61.14 -7.20
CA HIS A 714 -69.52 61.40 -8.37
C HIS A 714 -70.09 62.83 -8.34
N ASP A 715 -70.63 63.26 -7.20
CA ASP A 715 -71.21 64.58 -6.97
C ASP A 715 -70.15 65.70 -6.84
N LEU A 716 -68.87 65.38 -6.68
CA LEU A 716 -67.74 66.31 -6.79
C LEU A 716 -67.22 66.38 -8.22
N LYS A 717 -67.11 65.23 -8.89
CA LYS A 717 -66.65 65.15 -10.29
C LYS A 717 -67.61 65.90 -11.21
N ASN A 718 -68.92 65.79 -10.99
CA ASN A 718 -69.94 66.40 -11.85
C ASN A 718 -69.94 67.94 -11.85
N PRO A 719 -69.98 68.66 -10.72
CA PRO A 719 -69.84 70.11 -10.71
C PRO A 719 -68.44 70.55 -11.15
N LEU A 720 -67.38 69.78 -10.87
CA LEU A 720 -66.04 70.11 -11.37
C LEU A 720 -65.97 70.03 -12.89
N SER A 721 -66.55 68.98 -13.48
CA SER A 721 -66.68 68.83 -14.94
C SER A 721 -67.57 69.93 -15.55
N ALA A 722 -68.62 70.36 -14.85
CA ALA A 722 -69.45 71.49 -15.28
C ALA A 722 -68.71 72.84 -15.22
N ILE A 723 -67.90 73.08 -14.16
CA ILE A 723 -67.04 74.27 -14.04
C ILE A 723 -66.01 74.30 -15.17
N ILE A 724 -65.39 73.15 -15.48
CA ILE A 724 -64.46 73.03 -16.61
C ILE A 724 -65.19 73.33 -17.92
N GLY A 725 -66.38 72.77 -18.15
CA GLY A 725 -67.16 72.98 -19.37
C GLY A 725 -67.70 74.41 -19.58
N LEU A 726 -68.19 75.08 -18.53
CA LEU A 726 -68.65 76.48 -18.61
C LEU A 726 -67.49 77.47 -18.83
N SER A 727 -66.27 77.07 -18.48
CA SER A 727 -65.07 77.88 -18.71
C SER A 727 -64.45 77.70 -20.11
N GLU A 728 -65.09 76.94 -21.00
CA GLU A 728 -64.45 76.40 -22.22
C GLU A 728 -64.63 77.26 -23.50
N GLU A 729 -65.44 78.34 -23.51
CA GLU A 729 -65.53 79.34 -24.60
C GLU A 729 -65.67 80.77 -24.01
N LYS A 730 -65.30 81.90 -24.63
CA LYS A 730 -64.43 82.28 -25.75
C LYS A 730 -63.93 83.69 -25.38
N SER A 731 -62.62 83.91 -25.46
CA SER A 731 -61.93 85.21 -25.37
C SER A 731 -61.86 85.96 -24.03
N ASN A 732 -61.97 85.30 -22.85
CA ASN A 732 -61.68 85.95 -21.57
C ASN A 732 -60.58 85.20 -20.75
N PRO A 733 -59.47 85.88 -20.39
CA PRO A 733 -58.34 85.26 -19.68
C PRO A 733 -58.66 84.75 -18.26
N LEU A 734 -59.78 85.15 -17.66
CA LEU A 734 -60.17 84.61 -16.35
C LEU A 734 -60.65 83.14 -16.45
N PHE A 735 -61.38 82.79 -17.52
CA PHE A 735 -61.94 81.44 -17.69
C PHE A 735 -60.87 80.40 -18.05
N THR A 736 -59.84 80.77 -18.81
CA THR A 736 -58.72 79.85 -19.14
C THR A 736 -57.95 79.39 -17.90
N SER A 737 -57.77 80.29 -16.93
CA SER A 737 -57.12 79.97 -15.65
C SER A 737 -57.95 78.97 -14.83
N ILE A 738 -59.29 79.11 -14.85
CA ILE A 738 -60.22 78.20 -14.17
C ILE A 738 -60.20 76.81 -14.81
N ASN A 739 -60.21 76.72 -16.15
CA ASN A 739 -60.14 75.45 -16.86
C ASN A 739 -58.85 74.68 -16.51
N GLN A 740 -57.71 75.37 -16.51
CA GLN A 740 -56.42 74.77 -16.16
C GLN A 740 -56.37 74.28 -14.70
N ALA A 741 -56.95 75.03 -13.77
CA ALA A 741 -57.04 74.61 -12.37
C ALA A 741 -57.92 73.35 -12.22
N GLY A 742 -59.06 73.30 -12.92
CA GLY A 742 -59.95 72.13 -12.93
C GLY A 742 -59.27 70.87 -13.47
N LYS A 743 -58.60 70.94 -14.62
CA LYS A 743 -57.88 69.79 -15.21
C LYS A 743 -56.74 69.28 -14.32
N ARG A 744 -56.01 70.18 -13.65
CA ARG A 744 -54.95 69.79 -12.69
C ARG A 744 -55.51 69.03 -11.50
N MET A 745 -56.67 69.45 -10.96
CA MET A 745 -57.32 68.78 -9.84
C MET A 745 -57.76 67.35 -10.22
N GLN A 746 -58.21 67.15 -11.45
CA GLN A 746 -58.59 65.84 -11.98
C GLN A 746 -57.40 64.86 -12.09
N ILE A 747 -56.22 65.31 -12.55
CA ILE A 747 -55.00 64.48 -12.65
C ILE A 747 -54.49 64.04 -11.27
N LEU A 748 -54.61 64.90 -10.26
CA LEU A 748 -54.24 64.57 -8.88
C LEU A 748 -55.13 63.47 -8.30
N ILE A 749 -56.44 63.55 -8.53
CA ILE A 749 -57.41 62.53 -8.10
C ILE A 749 -57.07 61.16 -8.73
N THR A 750 -56.66 61.13 -10.01
CA THR A 750 -56.27 59.87 -10.69
C THR A 750 -54.92 59.33 -10.21
N ASN A 751 -53.89 60.18 -10.05
CA ASN A 751 -52.57 59.72 -9.57
C ASN A 751 -52.64 59.17 -8.13
N ILE A 752 -53.53 59.69 -7.28
CA ILE A 752 -53.77 59.12 -5.96
C ILE A 752 -54.33 57.70 -6.07
N LEU A 753 -55.23 57.45 -7.04
CA LEU A 753 -55.76 56.11 -7.30
C LEU A 753 -54.69 55.13 -7.83
N ASP A 754 -53.81 55.53 -8.75
CA ASP A 754 -52.77 54.64 -9.31
C ASP A 754 -51.68 54.29 -8.30
N VAL A 755 -51.27 55.28 -7.50
CA VAL A 755 -50.34 55.08 -6.39
C VAL A 755 -50.98 54.19 -5.31
N GLN A 756 -52.29 54.33 -5.03
CA GLN A 756 -53.05 53.40 -4.18
C GLN A 756 -53.07 51.99 -4.78
N ARG A 757 -53.23 51.85 -6.09
CA ARG A 757 -53.28 50.54 -6.78
C ARG A 757 -51.93 49.84 -6.83
N MET A 758 -50.83 50.56 -7.10
CA MET A 758 -49.46 50.02 -7.03
C MET A 758 -49.10 49.61 -5.58
N GLU A 759 -49.61 50.32 -4.57
CA GLU A 759 -49.44 49.90 -3.15
C GLU A 759 -50.29 48.72 -2.77
N GLU A 760 -51.53 48.67 -3.23
CA GLU A 760 -52.40 47.51 -3.08
C GLU A 760 -51.91 46.33 -3.95
N ASN A 761 -50.79 46.48 -4.68
CA ASN A 761 -50.15 45.50 -5.56
C ASN A 761 -51.10 44.96 -6.65
N LYS A 762 -52.07 45.79 -7.04
CA LYS A 762 -53.07 45.49 -8.05
C LYS A 762 -52.60 45.87 -9.46
N MET A 763 -51.31 46.16 -9.67
CA MET A 763 -50.74 46.56 -10.97
C MET A 763 -49.87 45.44 -11.57
N VAL A 764 -50.03 45.16 -12.88
CA VAL A 764 -49.44 44.02 -13.60
C VAL A 764 -48.47 44.56 -14.69
N LEU A 765 -47.24 44.02 -14.80
CA LEU A 765 -46.23 44.42 -15.81
C LEU A 765 -46.26 43.54 -17.07
N GLN A 766 -45.99 44.10 -18.25
CA GLN A 766 -45.93 43.38 -19.53
C GLN A 766 -44.50 43.38 -20.13
N LYS A 767 -43.65 42.39 -19.82
CA LYS A 767 -42.23 42.36 -20.24
C LYS A 767 -42.00 41.74 -21.64
N GLU A 768 -41.16 42.34 -22.47
CA GLU A 768 -40.76 41.88 -23.81
C GLU A 768 -39.24 42.06 -24.09
N ILE A 769 -38.64 41.32 -25.05
CA ILE A 769 -37.22 41.51 -25.44
C ILE A 769 -37.11 42.73 -26.37
N ILE A 770 -36.48 43.80 -25.89
CA ILE A 770 -36.40 45.11 -26.55
C ILE A 770 -34.95 45.47 -26.87
N THR A 771 -34.72 46.04 -28.06
CA THR A 771 -33.42 46.63 -28.40
C THR A 771 -33.27 47.98 -27.70
N VAL A 772 -32.20 48.14 -26.92
CA VAL A 772 -31.96 49.35 -26.11
C VAL A 772 -31.91 50.63 -26.96
N SER A 773 -31.41 50.53 -28.20
CA SER A 773 -31.37 51.66 -29.14
C SER A 773 -32.76 52.16 -29.55
N ALA A 774 -33.79 51.31 -29.55
CA ALA A 774 -35.16 51.71 -29.87
C ALA A 774 -35.79 52.53 -28.71
N LEU A 775 -35.59 52.09 -27.46
CA LEU A 775 -36.09 52.79 -26.27
C LEU A 775 -35.51 54.19 -26.13
N LEU A 776 -34.20 54.33 -26.35
CA LEU A 776 -33.52 55.62 -26.28
C LEU A 776 -34.00 56.58 -27.37
N LYS A 777 -34.29 56.06 -28.57
CA LYS A 777 -34.81 56.87 -29.69
C LYS A 777 -36.23 57.39 -29.41
N ASP A 778 -37.14 56.55 -28.89
CA ASP A 778 -38.51 56.96 -28.54
C ASP A 778 -38.51 58.00 -27.41
N ALA A 779 -37.77 57.74 -26.33
CA ALA A 779 -37.67 58.69 -25.22
C ALA A 779 -37.09 60.05 -25.65
N CYS A 780 -36.05 60.07 -26.49
CA CYS A 780 -35.47 61.32 -27.02
C CYS A 780 -36.44 62.09 -27.92
N GLN A 781 -37.28 61.41 -28.71
CA GLN A 781 -38.32 62.08 -29.52
C GLN A 781 -39.38 62.76 -28.65
N ARG A 782 -39.83 62.09 -27.57
CA ARG A 782 -40.87 62.63 -26.66
C ARG A 782 -40.44 63.91 -25.93
N ILE A 783 -39.14 64.12 -25.73
CA ILE A 783 -38.57 65.28 -25.01
C ILE A 783 -37.83 66.29 -25.92
N GLN A 784 -37.75 66.02 -27.22
CA GLN A 784 -36.96 66.80 -28.19
C GLN A 784 -37.33 68.29 -28.24
N PHE A 785 -38.63 68.60 -28.10
CA PHE A 785 -39.13 69.98 -28.15
C PHE A 785 -38.65 70.81 -26.95
N VAL A 786 -38.66 70.22 -25.74
CA VAL A 786 -38.28 70.89 -24.50
C VAL A 786 -36.76 71.07 -24.39
N ALA A 787 -35.98 70.15 -24.97
CA ALA A 787 -34.53 70.28 -25.06
C ALA A 787 -34.09 71.41 -26.02
N ARG A 788 -34.81 71.60 -27.15
CA ARG A 788 -34.58 72.70 -28.10
C ARG A 788 -34.85 74.08 -27.50
N ASP A 789 -35.87 74.21 -26.64
CA ASP A 789 -36.23 75.49 -26.00
C ASP A 789 -35.09 76.06 -25.13
N LYS A 790 -34.29 75.18 -24.51
CA LYS A 790 -33.07 75.55 -23.76
C LYS A 790 -31.76 75.49 -24.58
N ASN A 791 -31.83 75.28 -25.90
CA ASN A 791 -30.66 75.08 -26.78
C ASN A 791 -29.65 74.03 -26.25
N LEU A 792 -30.14 72.93 -25.66
CA LEU A 792 -29.27 71.87 -25.13
C LEU A 792 -28.77 70.95 -26.25
N GLN A 793 -27.50 70.55 -26.21
CA GLN A 793 -26.95 69.53 -27.11
C GLN A 793 -27.06 68.13 -26.48
N ILE A 794 -27.78 67.22 -27.14
CA ILE A 794 -27.92 65.83 -26.70
C ILE A 794 -26.99 64.94 -27.54
N HIS A 795 -25.94 64.43 -26.92
CA HIS A 795 -24.95 63.56 -27.58
C HIS A 795 -25.26 62.09 -27.31
N LEU A 796 -25.43 61.33 -28.40
CA LEU A 796 -25.63 59.88 -28.40
C LEU A 796 -24.30 59.19 -28.71
N HIS A 797 -23.73 58.50 -27.73
CA HIS A 797 -22.44 57.78 -27.88
C HIS A 797 -22.64 56.31 -28.30
N HIS A 798 -21.61 55.70 -28.92
CA HIS A 798 -21.66 54.44 -29.69
C HIS A 798 -22.43 53.29 -29.01
N PHE A 799 -23.39 52.68 -29.72
CA PHE A 799 -24.24 51.62 -29.19
C PHE A 799 -23.81 50.24 -29.73
N PRO A 800 -23.30 49.33 -28.88
CA PRO A 800 -23.30 47.92 -29.25
C PRO A 800 -24.77 47.45 -29.32
N VAL A 801 -25.14 46.68 -30.36
CA VAL A 801 -26.51 46.15 -30.49
C VAL A 801 -26.77 45.24 -29.29
N THR A 802 -27.60 45.72 -28.36
CA THR A 802 -27.81 45.11 -27.05
C THR A 802 -29.29 44.86 -26.82
N TYR A 803 -29.62 43.65 -26.36
CA TYR A 803 -30.98 43.19 -26.14
C TYR A 803 -31.23 43.01 -24.63
N ILE A 804 -32.34 43.60 -24.14
CA ILE A 804 -32.79 43.52 -22.74
C ILE A 804 -34.24 43.03 -22.68
N GLU A 805 -34.69 42.49 -21.55
CA GLU A 805 -36.07 42.04 -21.33
C GLU A 805 -36.81 42.97 -20.34
N GLY A 806 -37.94 43.60 -20.74
CA GLY A 806 -38.74 44.51 -19.90
C GLY A 806 -39.99 45.15 -20.56
N ASP A 807 -40.83 45.91 -19.83
CA ASP A 807 -42.07 46.58 -20.31
C ASP A 807 -41.76 47.92 -20.96
N ASN A 808 -42.10 48.05 -22.24
CA ASN A 808 -41.72 49.18 -23.07
C ASN A 808 -42.30 50.53 -22.57
N GLU A 809 -43.61 50.64 -22.35
CA GLU A 809 -44.23 51.93 -21.98
C GLU A 809 -43.81 52.39 -20.59
N LEU A 810 -43.64 51.47 -19.64
CA LEU A 810 -43.14 51.82 -18.30
C LEU A 810 -41.66 52.20 -18.32
N ILE A 811 -40.81 51.50 -19.08
CA ILE A 811 -39.38 51.84 -19.21
C ILE A 811 -39.19 53.15 -19.98
N VAL A 812 -39.97 53.41 -21.04
CA VAL A 812 -39.99 54.71 -21.73
C VAL A 812 -40.45 55.82 -20.77
N ARG A 813 -41.46 55.58 -19.91
CA ARG A 813 -41.89 56.54 -18.89
C ARG A 813 -40.80 56.80 -17.84
N VAL A 814 -40.00 55.80 -17.47
CA VAL A 814 -38.80 55.99 -16.63
C VAL A 814 -37.78 56.87 -17.34
N LEU A 815 -37.43 56.55 -18.59
CA LEU A 815 -36.48 57.32 -19.39
C LEU A 815 -36.94 58.78 -19.58
N VAL A 816 -38.21 59.02 -19.89
CA VAL A 816 -38.79 60.36 -20.04
C VAL A 816 -38.75 61.13 -18.72
N ASN A 817 -39.04 60.49 -17.59
CA ASN A 817 -38.93 61.12 -16.27
C ASN A 817 -37.47 61.50 -15.93
N LEU A 818 -36.50 60.64 -16.25
CA LEU A 818 -35.08 60.92 -16.01
C LEU A 818 -34.53 62.00 -16.95
N LEU A 819 -34.85 61.95 -18.25
CA LEU A 819 -34.47 62.98 -19.23
C LEU A 819 -35.14 64.33 -18.94
N SER A 820 -36.40 64.33 -18.51
CA SER A 820 -37.11 65.56 -18.10
C SER A 820 -36.43 66.19 -16.88
N ASN A 821 -35.97 65.39 -15.92
CA ASN A 821 -35.17 65.88 -14.81
C ASN A 821 -33.81 66.44 -15.29
N ALA A 822 -33.08 65.73 -16.16
CA ALA A 822 -31.80 66.21 -16.71
C ALA A 822 -31.95 67.57 -17.44
N ILE A 823 -32.96 67.72 -18.32
CA ILE A 823 -33.25 69.00 -19.01
C ILE A 823 -33.61 70.11 -18.02
N LYS A 824 -34.36 69.78 -16.97
CA LYS A 824 -34.79 70.75 -15.95
C LYS A 824 -33.59 71.34 -15.20
N TYR A 825 -32.62 70.50 -14.81
CA TYR A 825 -31.50 70.88 -13.95
C TYR A 825 -30.20 71.24 -14.69
N THR A 826 -30.17 71.09 -16.02
CA THR A 826 -29.09 71.59 -16.88
C THR A 826 -29.34 73.08 -17.26
N PRO A 827 -28.35 73.97 -17.10
CA PRO A 827 -28.43 75.36 -17.54
C PRO A 827 -28.44 75.49 -19.07
N GLN A 828 -28.84 76.65 -19.60
CA GLN A 828 -29.00 76.90 -21.03
C GLN A 828 -27.68 76.72 -21.80
N ASN A 829 -27.71 76.12 -23.00
CA ASN A 829 -26.54 75.68 -23.80
C ASN A 829 -25.67 74.57 -23.17
N GLY A 830 -26.14 73.90 -22.12
CA GLY A 830 -25.45 72.72 -21.56
C GLY A 830 -25.57 71.47 -22.42
N GLU A 831 -24.91 70.40 -21.95
CA GLU A 831 -24.78 69.13 -22.68
C GLU A 831 -25.40 67.99 -21.87
N ILE A 832 -26.13 67.11 -22.56
CA ILE A 832 -26.66 65.87 -21.99
C ILE A 832 -26.09 64.71 -22.81
N HIS A 833 -25.43 63.78 -22.13
CA HIS A 833 -24.83 62.61 -22.73
C HIS A 833 -25.65 61.37 -22.39
N LEU A 834 -26.05 60.65 -23.43
CA LEU A 834 -26.66 59.34 -23.32
C LEU A 834 -25.62 58.29 -23.71
N GLN A 835 -25.35 57.39 -22.78
CA GLN A 835 -24.35 56.34 -22.97
C GLN A 835 -24.94 54.98 -22.61
N VAL A 836 -24.63 54.00 -23.44
CA VAL A 836 -24.93 52.59 -23.19
C VAL A 836 -23.62 51.84 -23.10
N GLU A 837 -23.38 51.24 -21.95
CA GLU A 837 -22.21 50.40 -21.70
C GLU A 837 -22.67 48.95 -21.51
N VAL A 838 -22.01 48.04 -22.22
CA VAL A 838 -22.17 46.60 -22.06
C VAL A 838 -20.94 46.09 -21.33
N SER A 839 -21.15 45.60 -20.11
CA SER A 839 -20.09 44.95 -19.32
C SER A 839 -19.91 43.48 -19.75
N ASP A 840 -18.70 42.93 -19.60
CA ASP A 840 -18.38 41.52 -19.90
C ASP A 840 -19.35 40.54 -19.18
N ASP A 841 -19.89 40.95 -18.03
CA ASP A 841 -20.87 40.22 -17.21
C ASP A 841 -22.33 40.27 -17.71
N GLN A 842 -22.57 40.64 -18.98
CA GLN A 842 -23.90 40.64 -19.58
C GLN A 842 -24.91 41.55 -18.89
N ILE A 843 -24.51 42.78 -18.59
CA ILE A 843 -25.40 43.82 -18.07
C ILE A 843 -25.28 45.06 -18.96
N CYS A 844 -26.44 45.59 -19.35
CA CYS A 844 -26.60 46.81 -20.11
C CYS A 844 -26.84 47.94 -19.12
N LYS A 845 -25.86 48.83 -18.99
CA LYS A 845 -25.99 50.04 -18.19
C LYS A 845 -26.37 51.18 -19.13
N VAL A 846 -27.56 51.74 -18.92
CA VAL A 846 -28.01 52.97 -19.60
C VAL A 846 -27.80 54.13 -18.66
N SER A 847 -27.01 55.11 -19.07
CA SER A 847 -26.68 56.29 -18.27
C SER A 847 -27.12 57.56 -18.98
N VAL A 848 -27.80 58.43 -18.25
CA VAL A 848 -28.16 59.80 -18.62
C VAL A 848 -27.31 60.72 -17.76
N SER A 849 -26.32 61.37 -18.38
CA SER A 849 -25.41 62.28 -17.71
C SER A 849 -25.69 63.72 -18.13
N ASP A 850 -25.82 64.61 -17.16
CA ASP A 850 -25.89 66.06 -17.34
C ASP A 850 -24.68 66.75 -16.72
N ASN A 851 -24.35 67.96 -17.21
CA ASN A 851 -23.35 68.85 -16.63
C ASN A 851 -23.97 69.96 -15.74
N GLY A 852 -25.12 69.66 -15.12
CA GLY A 852 -25.88 70.59 -14.28
C GLY A 852 -25.40 70.69 -12.84
N VAL A 853 -26.31 71.10 -11.94
CA VAL A 853 -25.97 71.49 -10.55
C VAL A 853 -25.49 70.36 -9.65
N GLY A 854 -25.75 69.11 -10.00
CA GLY A 854 -25.48 67.94 -9.15
C GLY A 854 -26.35 67.84 -7.89
N ILE A 855 -26.32 66.69 -7.21
CA ILE A 855 -27.11 66.37 -6.02
C ILE A 855 -26.17 66.15 -4.82
N ALA A 856 -26.51 66.71 -3.66
CA ALA A 856 -25.71 66.58 -2.44
C ALA A 856 -25.71 65.13 -1.89
N PRO A 857 -24.59 64.62 -1.33
CA PRO A 857 -24.45 63.23 -0.89
C PRO A 857 -25.51 62.75 0.13
N GLU A 858 -26.06 63.66 0.92
CA GLU A 858 -27.05 63.38 1.98
C GLU A 858 -28.47 63.08 1.46
N HIS A 859 -28.82 63.57 0.27
CA HIS A 859 -30.14 63.32 -0.31
C HIS A 859 -30.17 62.07 -1.21
N LEU A 860 -29.02 61.65 -1.78
CA LEU A 860 -28.92 60.53 -2.72
C LEU A 860 -29.62 59.25 -2.21
N GLY A 861 -29.67 59.01 -0.89
CA GLY A 861 -30.33 57.84 -0.30
C GLY A 861 -31.87 57.85 -0.20
N LYS A 862 -32.55 59.01 -0.29
CA LYS A 862 -34.01 59.12 -0.06
C LYS A 862 -34.83 59.73 -1.22
N ILE A 863 -34.17 60.17 -2.31
CA ILE A 863 -34.85 60.84 -3.44
C ILE A 863 -35.96 60.01 -4.10
N PHE A 864 -35.96 58.70 -3.90
CA PHE A 864 -36.94 57.78 -4.45
C PHE A 864 -38.12 57.47 -3.49
N ASP A 865 -38.21 58.09 -2.32
CA ASP A 865 -39.34 57.93 -1.39
C ASP A 865 -40.54 58.81 -1.79
N ARG A 866 -41.76 58.38 -1.42
CA ARG A 866 -42.99 59.13 -1.70
C ARG A 866 -42.99 60.49 -1.03
N PHE A 867 -43.42 61.49 -1.77
CA PHE A 867 -43.56 62.86 -1.28
C PHE A 867 -42.24 63.47 -0.75
N GLN A 868 -41.08 62.85 -1.01
CA GLN A 868 -39.75 63.40 -0.69
C GLN A 868 -39.13 64.16 -1.87
N GLN A 869 -38.26 65.14 -1.57
CA GLN A 869 -37.53 65.98 -2.53
C GLN A 869 -36.12 66.31 -2.01
N ALA A 870 -35.11 66.34 -2.90
CA ALA A 870 -33.70 66.50 -2.53
C ALA A 870 -33.25 67.94 -2.22
N THR A 871 -33.83 68.98 -2.83
CA THR A 871 -33.66 70.36 -2.34
C THR A 871 -34.84 71.20 -2.81
N PRO A 872 -35.40 72.06 -1.94
CA PRO A 872 -36.34 73.08 -2.35
C PRO A 872 -35.55 74.18 -3.05
N SER A 873 -35.20 74.01 -4.34
CA SER A 873 -34.51 75.08 -5.06
C SER A 873 -35.52 76.06 -5.65
N ALA A 874 -35.26 77.34 -5.40
CA ALA A 874 -36.11 78.48 -5.64
C ALA A 874 -36.29 78.76 -7.14
N THR A 875 -37.34 78.22 -7.75
CA THR A 875 -38.19 78.89 -8.75
C THR A 875 -39.60 78.30 -8.61
N GLY A 876 -40.55 79.10 -8.15
CA GLY A 876 -41.86 78.66 -7.63
C GLY A 876 -42.86 78.08 -8.63
N PHE A 877 -42.43 77.52 -9.76
CA PHE A 877 -43.33 77.12 -10.85
C PHE A 877 -43.24 75.67 -11.35
N ILE A 878 -42.44 74.79 -10.73
CA ILE A 878 -42.62 73.35 -10.89
C ILE A 878 -42.46 72.64 -9.55
N ARG A 879 -43.52 72.69 -8.72
CA ARG A 879 -43.69 71.75 -7.60
C ARG A 879 -43.89 70.36 -8.19
N ALA A 880 -42.87 69.51 -8.13
CA ALA A 880 -43.01 68.11 -8.48
C ALA A 880 -43.70 67.38 -7.32
N ASN A 881 -44.71 66.53 -7.57
CA ASN A 881 -45.52 65.92 -6.51
C ASN A 881 -44.78 64.89 -5.62
N GLY A 882 -43.46 64.75 -5.76
CA GLY A 882 -42.65 63.78 -5.00
C GLY A 882 -43.00 62.31 -5.26
N LEU A 883 -43.89 62.05 -6.23
CA LEU A 883 -44.35 60.70 -6.60
C LEU A 883 -43.64 60.15 -7.85
N GLY A 884 -42.99 61.00 -8.66
CA GLY A 884 -42.40 60.61 -9.95
C GLY A 884 -41.14 59.73 -9.84
N LEU A 885 -40.20 60.06 -8.95
CA LEU A 885 -39.02 59.22 -8.71
C LEU A 885 -39.40 57.94 -7.93
N ALA A 886 -40.35 58.04 -7.01
CA ALA A 886 -40.94 56.86 -6.35
C ALA A 886 -41.55 55.89 -7.36
N PHE A 887 -42.28 56.41 -8.35
CA PHE A 887 -42.74 55.62 -9.48
C PHE A 887 -41.58 55.02 -10.29
N CYS A 888 -40.53 55.79 -10.62
CA CYS A 888 -39.40 55.27 -11.41
C CYS A 888 -38.67 54.12 -10.71
N LYS A 889 -38.45 54.22 -9.39
CA LYS A 889 -37.85 53.16 -8.60
C LYS A 889 -38.73 51.92 -8.57
N LEU A 890 -40.02 52.08 -8.23
CA LEU A 890 -40.98 50.97 -8.24
C LEU A 890 -41.08 50.32 -9.63
N ALA A 891 -41.00 51.10 -10.70
CA ALA A 891 -41.00 50.57 -12.06
C ALA A 891 -39.71 49.81 -12.42
N VAL A 892 -38.51 50.38 -12.23
CA VAL A 892 -37.24 49.72 -12.57
C VAL A 892 -36.99 48.47 -11.72
N GLU A 893 -37.32 48.52 -10.42
CA GLU A 893 -37.21 47.36 -9.53
C GLU A 893 -38.20 46.26 -9.93
N ALA A 894 -39.42 46.62 -10.36
CA ALA A 894 -40.38 45.65 -10.89
C ALA A 894 -39.87 45.00 -12.20
N HIS A 895 -38.96 45.64 -12.94
CA HIS A 895 -38.25 45.08 -14.08
C HIS A 895 -36.99 44.25 -13.73
N GLY A 896 -36.59 44.19 -12.45
CA GLY A 896 -35.38 43.48 -12.00
C GLY A 896 -34.07 44.23 -12.27
N GLY A 897 -34.18 45.47 -12.75
CA GLY A 897 -33.04 46.37 -12.90
C GLY A 897 -32.69 47.06 -11.59
N GLN A 898 -31.58 47.78 -11.60
CA GLN A 898 -31.22 48.72 -10.54
C GLN A 898 -31.21 50.11 -11.14
N ILE A 899 -31.71 51.09 -10.40
CA ILE A 899 -31.59 52.51 -10.74
C ILE A 899 -30.71 53.17 -9.68
N GLY A 900 -29.71 53.90 -10.15
CA GLY A 900 -28.75 54.60 -9.32
C GLY A 900 -28.52 56.00 -9.84
N VAL A 901 -27.85 56.79 -9.01
CA VAL A 901 -27.39 58.12 -9.38
C VAL A 901 -26.01 58.32 -8.80
N GLU A 902 -25.08 58.71 -9.66
CA GLU A 902 -23.78 59.23 -9.27
C GLU A 902 -23.83 60.72 -9.53
N SER A 903 -23.44 61.53 -8.55
CA SER A 903 -23.41 62.98 -8.74
C SER A 903 -22.35 63.60 -7.86
N ILE A 904 -21.61 64.53 -8.44
CA ILE A 904 -20.69 65.40 -7.71
C ILE A 904 -21.32 66.79 -7.76
N GLN A 905 -21.67 67.32 -6.58
CA GLN A 905 -22.32 68.61 -6.47
C GLN A 905 -21.49 69.71 -7.17
N GLY A 906 -22.11 70.41 -8.12
CA GLY A 906 -21.50 71.44 -8.96
C GLY A 906 -20.93 70.98 -10.31
N LEU A 907 -20.81 69.67 -10.56
CA LEU A 907 -20.23 69.11 -11.79
C LEU A 907 -21.21 68.28 -12.63
N GLY A 908 -22.43 68.05 -12.15
CA GLY A 908 -23.47 67.31 -12.86
C GLY A 908 -23.95 66.04 -12.14
N SER A 909 -24.95 65.39 -12.74
CA SER A 909 -25.46 64.09 -12.28
C SER A 909 -25.50 63.07 -13.40
N THR A 910 -25.15 61.83 -13.08
CA THR A 910 -25.31 60.67 -13.95
C THR A 910 -26.32 59.73 -13.30
N PHE A 911 -27.56 59.80 -13.78
CA PHE A 911 -28.55 58.79 -13.46
C PHE A 911 -28.33 57.60 -14.36
N TRP A 912 -28.23 56.42 -13.77
CA TRP A 912 -28.06 55.20 -14.51
C TRP A 912 -29.08 54.18 -14.06
N PHE A 913 -29.48 53.32 -14.98
CA PHE A 913 -30.19 52.11 -14.62
C PHE A 913 -29.63 50.95 -15.43
N THR A 914 -29.70 49.76 -14.85
CA THR A 914 -29.17 48.54 -15.43
C THR A 914 -30.29 47.59 -15.78
N PHE A 915 -30.15 46.94 -16.92
CA PHE A 915 -30.93 45.78 -17.28
C PHE A 915 -30.00 44.64 -17.71
N PRO A 916 -30.26 43.39 -17.29
CA PRO A 916 -29.46 42.25 -17.74
C PRO A 916 -29.57 42.04 -19.26
N ILE A 917 -28.44 41.74 -19.91
CA ILE A 917 -28.30 41.44 -21.34
C ILE A 917 -28.49 39.96 -21.56
N VAL A 918 -29.11 39.61 -22.69
CA VAL A 918 -29.28 38.21 -23.09
C VAL A 918 -28.40 37.91 -24.32
N HIS A 919 -27.40 37.03 -24.15
CA HIS A 919 -26.46 36.59 -25.19
C HIS A 919 -27.05 35.53 -26.13
N GLN A 920 -27.82 35.95 -27.13
CA GLN A 920 -28.10 35.12 -28.32
C GLN A 920 -28.11 36.00 -29.58
N THR A 921 -27.22 35.71 -30.52
CA THR A 921 -27.33 36.15 -31.92
C THR A 921 -28.01 35.03 -32.75
N PRO A 922 -28.92 35.32 -33.69
CA PRO A 922 -29.73 34.29 -34.40
C PRO A 922 -28.93 33.50 -35.48
N GLN A 923 -29.17 32.18 -35.66
CA GLN A 923 -28.67 31.34 -36.78
C GLN A 923 -29.48 31.58 -38.09
N VAL A 924 -28.82 31.65 -39.27
CA VAL A 924 -29.42 31.63 -40.64
C VAL A 924 -28.52 30.84 -41.64
N VAL A 925 -29.07 29.91 -42.45
CA VAL A 925 -28.43 29.04 -43.49
C VAL A 925 -28.89 29.42 -44.92
N SER A 926 -27.92 29.51 -45.87
CA SER A 926 -28.01 29.51 -47.37
C SER A 926 -28.96 30.53 -48.07
N MET A 927 -28.67 31.07 -49.25
CA MET A 927 -27.83 30.60 -50.35
C MET A 927 -26.77 31.61 -50.79
N GLY A 928 -25.79 31.11 -51.54
CA GLY A 928 -25.07 31.96 -52.46
C GLY A 928 -26.01 32.79 -53.37
N GLN A 929 -25.55 33.88 -53.95
CA GLN A 929 -24.15 34.33 -53.94
C GLN A 929 -24.06 35.83 -53.66
N ALA A 930 -23.17 36.10 -52.71
CA ALA A 930 -22.27 37.25 -52.60
C ALA A 930 -22.81 38.59 -53.10
N THR A 931 -22.93 39.55 -52.18
CA THR A 931 -21.94 40.62 -52.01
C THR A 931 -22.29 41.46 -50.78
N SER A 932 -21.26 42.04 -50.19
CA SER A 932 -21.23 43.24 -49.35
C SER A 932 -22.52 44.07 -49.31
N ASP A 933 -23.01 44.38 -48.10
CA ASP A 933 -23.88 45.52 -47.72
C ASP A 933 -24.69 45.11 -46.48
N THR A 934 -24.55 45.74 -45.31
CA THR A 934 -25.37 45.31 -44.16
C THR A 934 -25.62 46.41 -43.14
N LEU A 935 -26.55 47.31 -43.49
CA LEU A 935 -27.37 48.11 -42.58
C LEU A 935 -28.63 48.47 -43.38
N LEU A 936 -29.73 47.74 -43.15
CA LEU A 936 -31.13 48.10 -43.40
C LEU A 936 -32.04 46.86 -43.18
N VAL A 937 -32.85 46.87 -42.12
CA VAL A 937 -34.26 46.42 -42.03
C VAL A 937 -34.66 44.98 -42.47
N SER A 938 -35.40 44.28 -41.59
CA SER A 938 -36.21 43.04 -41.80
C SER A 938 -35.43 41.70 -41.75
N SER A 939 -35.93 40.53 -41.37
CA SER A 939 -37.19 40.03 -40.80
C SER A 939 -36.97 38.58 -40.30
N SER A 940 -37.77 38.16 -39.32
CA SER A 940 -38.07 36.78 -38.88
C SER A 940 -37.80 35.64 -39.87
N GLN A 941 -36.85 34.74 -39.58
CA GLN A 941 -36.90 33.38 -40.13
C GLN A 941 -38.03 32.60 -39.46
N ARG A 942 -39.15 32.54 -40.18
CA ARG A 942 -40.29 31.65 -39.95
C ARG A 942 -39.82 30.20 -39.93
N ILE A 943 -40.28 29.42 -38.96
CA ILE A 943 -40.36 27.97 -39.04
C ILE A 943 -41.12 27.65 -40.35
N GLN A 944 -40.46 27.00 -41.31
CA GLN A 944 -41.16 26.51 -42.50
C GLN A 944 -41.88 25.20 -42.16
N PHE A 945 -43.20 25.25 -42.23
CA PHE A 945 -44.06 24.08 -42.12
C PHE A 945 -44.25 23.47 -43.52
N THR A 946 -44.26 22.15 -43.61
CA THR A 946 -44.69 21.44 -44.84
C THR A 946 -46.14 21.80 -45.17
N SER A 947 -46.57 21.64 -46.42
CA SER A 947 -47.93 22.02 -46.86
C SER A 947 -49.05 21.36 -46.04
N GLN A 948 -48.78 20.17 -45.48
CA GLN A 948 -49.68 19.45 -44.58
C GLN A 948 -49.71 20.04 -43.16
N GLU A 949 -48.57 20.50 -42.67
CA GLU A 949 -48.45 21.14 -41.36
C GLU A 949 -49.09 22.54 -41.38
N GLN A 950 -48.93 23.28 -42.49
CA GLN A 950 -49.47 24.62 -42.64
C GLN A 950 -51.01 24.65 -42.68
N SER A 951 -51.64 23.63 -43.28
CA SER A 951 -53.11 23.53 -43.29
C SER A 951 -53.70 23.21 -41.92
N LEU A 952 -53.04 22.31 -41.17
CA LEU A 952 -53.39 22.02 -39.78
C LEU A 952 -53.22 23.28 -38.90
N LEU A 953 -52.11 23.99 -39.09
CA LEU A 953 -51.81 25.22 -38.37
C LEU A 953 -52.78 26.35 -38.73
N LEU A 954 -53.19 26.54 -39.99
CA LEU A 954 -54.14 27.59 -40.37
C LEU A 954 -55.52 27.38 -39.73
N SER A 955 -55.95 26.11 -39.64
CA SER A 955 -57.18 25.73 -38.93
C SER A 955 -57.08 26.07 -37.45
N ILE A 956 -55.97 25.67 -36.82
CA ILE A 956 -55.72 25.93 -35.39
C ILE A 956 -55.58 27.44 -35.14
N ALA A 957 -54.86 28.19 -35.98
CA ALA A 957 -54.67 29.63 -35.85
C ALA A 957 -55.96 30.42 -35.96
N ASN A 958 -56.86 30.05 -36.89
CA ASN A 958 -58.17 30.69 -37.02
C ASN A 958 -59.07 30.40 -35.82
N GLN A 959 -59.04 29.19 -35.26
CA GLN A 959 -59.75 28.89 -34.01
C GLN A 959 -59.18 29.68 -32.83
N ILE A 960 -57.86 29.83 -32.79
CA ILE A 960 -57.18 30.55 -31.71
C ILE A 960 -57.38 32.08 -31.83
N GLN A 961 -57.41 32.68 -33.03
CA GLN A 961 -57.67 34.11 -33.24
C GLN A 961 -59.06 34.58 -32.76
N GLN A 962 -60.02 33.66 -32.60
CA GLN A 962 -61.36 33.97 -32.07
C GLN A 962 -61.34 34.23 -30.56
N TYR A 963 -60.29 33.78 -29.88
CA TYR A 963 -60.13 33.95 -28.45
C TYR A 963 -59.17 35.10 -28.14
N GLN A 964 -59.50 35.88 -27.12
CA GLN A 964 -58.56 36.86 -26.58
C GLN A 964 -57.46 36.11 -25.82
N ILE A 965 -56.20 36.56 -25.87
CA ILE A 965 -55.05 35.81 -25.32
C ILE A 965 -55.22 35.34 -23.86
N PHE A 966 -55.99 36.06 -23.04
CA PHE A 966 -56.27 35.72 -21.64
C PHE A 966 -57.27 34.57 -21.45
N GLU A 967 -57.95 34.10 -22.51
CA GLU A 967 -58.78 32.89 -22.52
C GLU A 967 -57.91 31.61 -22.61
N THR A 968 -56.90 31.53 -21.75
CA THR A 968 -55.82 30.53 -21.76
C THR A 968 -56.32 29.09 -21.73
N THR A 969 -57.36 28.77 -20.95
CA THR A 969 -57.96 27.43 -20.92
C THR A 969 -58.52 27.03 -22.28
N ASN A 970 -59.28 27.90 -22.95
CA ASN A 970 -59.91 27.59 -24.24
C ASN A 970 -58.87 27.43 -25.35
N ILE A 971 -57.87 28.31 -25.37
CA ILE A 971 -56.79 28.25 -26.36
C ILE A 971 -55.92 27.01 -26.14
N ARG A 972 -55.66 26.62 -24.88
CA ARG A 972 -54.93 25.40 -24.55
C ARG A 972 -55.69 24.13 -24.96
N THR A 973 -57.01 24.09 -24.81
CA THR A 973 -57.85 22.99 -25.33
C THR A 973 -57.75 22.87 -26.86
N VAL A 974 -57.65 23.99 -27.59
CA VAL A 974 -57.41 23.95 -29.06
C VAL A 974 -56.01 23.42 -29.38
N LEU A 975 -54.98 23.77 -28.60
CA LEU A 975 -53.61 23.28 -28.79
C LEU A 975 -53.40 21.82 -28.37
N GLU A 976 -54.22 21.27 -27.47
CA GLU A 976 -54.27 19.85 -27.13
C GLU A 976 -54.61 18.97 -28.34
N SER A 977 -55.22 19.51 -29.40
CA SER A 977 -55.48 18.80 -30.67
C SER A 977 -54.22 18.41 -31.47
N ILE A 978 -53.07 19.00 -31.14
CA ILE A 978 -51.78 18.62 -31.73
C ILE A 978 -51.23 17.42 -30.95
N GLU A 979 -51.27 16.23 -31.57
CA GLU A 979 -50.78 14.96 -30.99
C GLU A 979 -49.30 15.02 -30.55
N GLU A 980 -48.94 14.34 -29.46
CA GLU A 980 -47.57 14.30 -28.91
C GLU A 980 -46.50 13.77 -29.89
N ASN A 981 -46.93 13.10 -30.97
CA ASN A 981 -46.05 12.50 -31.98
C ASN A 981 -45.76 13.43 -33.18
N ALA A 982 -46.19 14.70 -33.12
CA ALA A 982 -46.06 15.68 -34.21
C ALA A 982 -44.60 16.11 -34.48
N SER A 983 -44.36 16.69 -35.67
CA SER A 983 -43.01 17.08 -36.10
C SER A 983 -42.36 18.10 -35.14
N PRO A 984 -41.01 18.14 -35.05
CA PRO A 984 -40.31 19.06 -34.15
C PRO A 984 -40.69 20.53 -34.35
N ASN A 985 -41.03 20.93 -35.58
CA ASN A 985 -41.42 22.29 -35.92
C ASN A 985 -42.81 22.64 -35.38
N LEU A 986 -43.77 21.71 -35.47
CA LEU A 986 -45.13 21.89 -34.97
C LEU A 986 -45.17 21.86 -33.45
N LEU A 987 -44.39 20.96 -32.84
CA LEU A 987 -44.20 20.90 -31.40
C LEU A 987 -43.50 22.17 -30.88
N HIS A 988 -42.54 22.73 -31.63
CA HIS A 988 -41.88 23.99 -31.28
C HIS A 988 -42.84 25.19 -31.37
N TRP A 989 -43.66 25.29 -32.42
CA TRP A 989 -44.69 26.34 -32.53
C TRP A 989 -45.76 26.21 -31.44
N LYS A 990 -46.21 24.99 -31.14
CA LYS A 990 -47.11 24.72 -30.01
C LYS A 990 -46.49 25.18 -28.69
N THR A 991 -45.23 24.81 -28.43
CA THR A 991 -44.53 25.20 -27.19
C THR A 991 -44.36 26.72 -27.11
N GLU A 992 -44.01 27.40 -28.21
CA GLU A 992 -43.88 28.87 -28.26
C GLU A 992 -45.23 29.59 -28.10
N LEU A 993 -46.32 29.03 -28.65
CA LEU A 993 -47.66 29.59 -28.49
C LEU A 993 -48.17 29.36 -27.05
N GLU A 994 -47.95 28.18 -26.47
CA GLU A 994 -48.26 27.88 -25.06
C GLU A 994 -47.45 28.77 -24.10
N ASP A 995 -46.19 29.05 -24.41
CA ASP A 995 -45.35 30.00 -23.66
C ASP A 995 -45.87 31.44 -23.82
N SER A 996 -46.31 31.85 -25.03
CA SER A 996 -46.95 33.16 -25.24
C SER A 996 -48.28 33.30 -24.47
N LEU A 997 -49.04 32.22 -24.31
CA LEU A 997 -50.26 32.18 -23.48
C LEU A 997 -49.95 32.20 -21.99
N TYR A 998 -48.95 31.45 -21.51
CA TYR A 998 -48.53 31.44 -20.10
C TYR A 998 -47.96 32.78 -19.64
N THR A 999 -47.27 33.49 -20.53
CA THR A 999 -46.73 34.84 -20.31
C THR A 999 -47.72 35.96 -20.64
N CYS A 1000 -48.92 35.66 -21.18
CA CYS A 1000 -49.89 36.62 -21.71
C CYS A 1000 -49.28 37.65 -22.69
N ASN A 1001 -48.26 37.25 -23.46
CA ASN A 1001 -47.60 38.12 -24.42
C ASN A 1001 -48.45 38.22 -25.71
N GLU A 1002 -49.42 39.13 -25.73
CA GLU A 1002 -50.38 39.32 -26.85
C GLU A 1002 -49.65 39.63 -28.16
N VAL A 1003 -48.54 40.35 -28.05
CA VAL A 1003 -47.69 40.67 -29.19
C VAL A 1003 -47.07 39.38 -29.74
N LYS A 1004 -46.41 38.54 -28.92
CA LYS A 1004 -45.79 37.27 -29.35
C LYS A 1004 -46.84 36.26 -29.86
N PHE A 1005 -47.99 36.16 -29.20
CA PHE A 1005 -49.10 35.30 -29.58
C PHE A 1005 -49.71 35.68 -30.94
N ARG A 1006 -50.05 36.96 -31.16
CA ARG A 1006 -50.50 37.44 -32.47
C ARG A 1006 -49.41 37.26 -33.53
N LYS A 1007 -48.13 37.43 -33.15
CA LYS A 1007 -46.99 37.22 -34.07
C LYS A 1007 -46.81 35.75 -34.47
N LEU A 1008 -47.03 34.79 -33.56
CA LEU A 1008 -46.99 33.35 -33.83
C LEU A 1008 -48.21 32.88 -34.65
N LEU A 1009 -49.39 33.47 -34.44
CA LEU A 1009 -50.57 33.24 -35.28
C LEU A 1009 -50.45 33.88 -36.67
N GLN A 1010 -49.74 35.00 -36.78
CA GLN A 1010 -49.37 35.62 -38.06
C GLN A 1010 -48.18 34.93 -38.75
N GLN A 1011 -47.47 34.02 -38.08
CA GLN A 1011 -46.39 33.23 -38.68
C GLN A 1011 -46.92 32.03 -39.48
N ILE A 1012 -48.12 31.54 -39.13
CA ILE A 1012 -48.94 30.59 -39.90
C ILE A 1012 -49.59 31.34 -41.06
#